data_AF-A0A352VUF2-F1
#
_entry.id   AF-A0A352VUF2-F1
#
_cell.length_a   1.000
_cell.length_b   1.000
_cell.length_c   1.000
_cell.angle_alpha   90.00
_cell.angle_beta   90.00
_cell.angle_gamma   90.00
#
_symmetry.space_group_name_H-M   'P 1'
#
loop_
_entity.id
_entity.type
_entity.pdbx_description
1 polymer ?
#
loop_
_entity_poly.entity_id
_entity_poly.type
_entity_poly.pdbx_seq_one_letter_code
_entity_poly.pdbx_strand_id
1 'polypeptide(L)'
;MRPWILYHNTTPPQIDFFMRTGNALGSPELVHYGIRKAKAIVQHTIMADGMFPESVSYMAQHVVGLYNIFQDMNYSDPAGYLDKVDSGRIDNFEIANYMPQLAESVQLVQLLRYPDGSLMTIHDTWAESVLPDRNREKFIKKTNTSFLIPDFGHAVLARGENENMFEAHLEYSLTSTHYHLDLLNLNLWAYGSELCPDLGYTHMGAYNYMTEAHNLVVIDNKFQLLNKDHGSLIAWLTSPDRVQIAQAAQNEIDPVYPEAKLYRRAMVTIPLGIGNDAIVDIFEVTGGSRHDWMANGCADYPQNAVISLNKITGELDNLSEDGKPMEKPFKGYPPKERDCINYGAFRNLKIFNNTEPWNITLTAGKIDPEEFGIAPQALSLEPKPGLRLHWIAPGSGKVLLGETPRGRFYNELKYEKDGTALNYWAKQRMPKIIVRREGKNLESMFIAVWEPFRKQPWLEKAEKISEIDPADGAGIILKKNDITAHVLYRRPESKKVLKLSNIISDAQFAVVCSSSGNTTLDIYNGTYVETGKIALKILPWEKIPVLAQREENGLPALVIDINCLKGYPAKIQPHAGSYIRLDQENAPGWMLPLKKIVKNPDNTLSLVFNRQIGFEYNPKLKILKETCFPFNIYNGMASIVFPSSARLKINYQAENVIKINIDIDAPCELQISQSGKKSAVRLTDEKNESLPVSCLQNNNKLSIILPPVKSGLLMITEE
;
A
#
# COMPACT_ATOMS: atom_id res chain seq x y z
N MET A 1 0.37 1.97 33.63
CA MET A 1 1.28 2.66 32.71
C MET A 1 1.84 1.60 31.77
N ARG A 2 1.67 1.75 30.46
CA ARG A 2 2.13 0.76 29.47
C ARG A 2 3.67 0.76 29.46
N PRO A 3 4.39 -0.33 29.83
CA PRO A 3 5.84 -0.33 30.02
C PRO A 3 6.66 0.11 28.79
N TRP A 4 6.10 -0.03 27.58
CA TRP A 4 6.73 0.32 26.32
C TRP A 4 6.88 1.83 26.07
N ILE A 5 6.18 2.70 26.81
CA ILE A 5 6.43 4.16 26.75
C ILE A 5 7.88 4.50 27.17
N LEU A 6 8.57 3.59 27.86
CA LEU A 6 9.98 3.73 28.24
C LEU A 6 10.97 3.21 27.17
N TYR A 7 10.48 2.56 26.11
CA TYR A 7 11.29 1.98 25.04
C TYR A 7 10.99 2.71 23.72
N HIS A 8 11.94 3.54 23.30
CA HIS A 8 11.81 4.45 22.15
C HIS A 8 13.08 4.34 21.28
N ASN A 9 13.14 4.99 20.11
CA ASN A 9 14.32 4.99 19.22
C ASN A 9 15.65 5.42 19.90
N THR A 10 15.59 6.06 21.08
CA THR A 10 16.76 6.53 21.86
C THR A 10 17.38 5.45 22.74
N THR A 11 16.87 4.23 22.68
CA THR A 11 17.37 3.12 23.50
C THR A 11 18.69 2.50 23.03
N PRO A 12 19.04 2.43 21.72
CA PRO A 12 20.31 1.86 21.27
C PRO A 12 21.55 2.49 21.94
N PRO A 13 21.69 3.83 22.11
CA PRO A 13 22.80 4.41 22.86
C PRO A 13 22.93 3.90 24.31
N GLN A 14 21.81 3.59 24.97
CA GLN A 14 21.83 3.03 26.32
C GLN A 14 22.36 1.59 26.31
N ILE A 15 21.96 0.80 25.31
CA ILE A 15 22.47 -0.57 25.12
C ILE A 15 23.96 -0.54 24.81
N ASP A 16 24.38 0.32 23.87
CA ASP A 16 25.78 0.50 23.50
C ASP A 16 26.66 0.79 24.72
N PHE A 17 26.20 1.67 25.61
CA PHE A 17 26.86 1.95 26.88
C PHE A 17 27.08 0.68 27.72
N PHE A 18 26.04 -0.12 27.98
CA PHE A 18 26.16 -1.35 28.77
C PHE A 18 27.08 -2.37 28.11
N MET A 19 26.95 -2.56 26.79
CA MET A 19 27.72 -3.56 26.05
C MET A 19 29.20 -3.19 26.00
N ARG A 20 29.54 -1.95 25.60
CA ARG A 20 30.94 -1.49 25.50
C ARG A 20 31.60 -1.37 26.86
N THR A 21 30.91 -0.80 27.86
CA THR A 21 31.46 -0.64 29.21
C THR A 21 31.63 -1.99 29.90
N GLY A 22 30.63 -2.88 29.81
CA GLY A 22 30.71 -4.22 30.37
C GLY A 22 31.88 -5.01 29.77
N ASN A 23 32.03 -4.98 28.45
CA ASN A 23 33.14 -5.65 27.78
C ASN A 23 34.50 -5.03 28.15
N ALA A 24 34.61 -3.70 28.15
CA ALA A 24 35.87 -3.01 28.48
C ALA A 24 36.32 -3.20 29.94
N LEU A 25 35.38 -3.30 30.87
CA LEU A 25 35.67 -3.51 32.30
C LEU A 25 35.77 -5.00 32.67
N GLY A 26 35.47 -5.92 31.74
CA GLY A 26 35.35 -7.34 32.04
C GLY A 26 34.22 -7.66 33.03
N SER A 27 33.13 -6.89 33.01
CA SER A 27 31.95 -7.11 33.85
C SER A 27 30.87 -7.86 33.05
N PRO A 28 30.79 -9.20 33.20
CA PRO A 28 29.74 -9.99 32.56
C PRO A 28 28.33 -9.56 33.00
N GLU A 29 28.14 -9.08 34.24
CA GLU A 29 26.83 -8.63 34.72
C GLU A 29 26.24 -7.48 33.88
N LEU A 30 27.08 -6.53 33.45
CA LEU A 30 26.65 -5.41 32.60
C LEU A 30 26.30 -5.88 31.19
N VAL A 31 27.07 -6.84 30.65
CA VAL A 31 26.83 -7.43 29.33
C VAL A 31 25.51 -8.20 29.31
N HIS A 32 25.30 -9.06 30.31
CA HIS A 32 24.04 -9.80 30.49
C HIS A 32 22.84 -8.87 30.67
N TYR A 33 22.98 -7.79 31.45
CA TYR A 33 21.94 -6.78 31.57
C TYR A 33 21.62 -6.10 30.23
N GLY A 34 22.65 -5.69 29.49
CA GLY A 34 22.50 -5.08 28.17
C GLY A 34 21.77 -5.97 27.18
N ILE A 35 22.14 -7.26 27.10
CA ILE A 35 21.49 -8.25 26.23
C ILE A 35 20.03 -8.48 26.63
N ARG A 36 19.75 -8.67 27.93
CA ARG A 36 18.37 -8.84 28.41
C ARG A 36 17.51 -7.62 28.12
N LYS A 37 18.05 -6.42 28.32
CA LYS A 37 17.35 -5.17 28.04
C LYS A 37 17.07 -5.04 26.53
N ALA A 38 18.06 -5.29 25.67
CA ALA A 38 17.89 -5.28 24.22
C ALA A 38 16.83 -6.29 23.76
N LYS A 39 16.87 -7.52 24.27
CA LYS A 39 15.86 -8.55 23.98
C LYS A 39 14.46 -8.10 24.37
N ALA A 40 14.30 -7.53 25.57
CA ALA A 40 13.01 -7.01 26.02
C ALA A 40 12.51 -5.87 25.12
N ILE A 41 13.39 -4.95 24.70
CA ILE A 41 13.02 -3.87 23.78
C ILE A 41 12.52 -4.44 22.46
N VAL A 42 13.32 -5.28 21.80
CA VAL A 42 12.98 -5.94 20.52
C VAL A 42 11.60 -6.60 20.61
N GLN A 43 11.35 -7.39 21.66
CA GLN A 43 10.09 -8.09 21.86
C GLN A 43 8.88 -7.17 22.07
N HIS A 44 9.07 -5.96 22.59
CA HIS A 44 7.96 -5.05 22.94
C HIS A 44 7.73 -3.93 21.91
N THR A 45 8.70 -3.65 21.04
CA THR A 45 8.64 -2.53 20.11
C THR A 45 8.48 -2.94 18.65
N ILE A 46 8.76 -4.20 18.31
CA ILE A 46 8.72 -4.67 16.91
C ILE A 46 7.41 -5.40 16.63
N MET A 47 6.80 -5.08 15.50
CA MET A 47 5.57 -5.69 14.98
C MET A 47 5.85 -7.05 14.36
N ALA A 48 4.80 -7.80 14.04
CA ALA A 48 4.94 -9.18 13.55
C ALA A 48 5.61 -9.28 12.16
N ASP A 49 5.50 -8.25 11.34
CA ASP A 49 6.20 -8.13 10.06
C ASP A 49 7.62 -7.56 10.20
N GLY A 50 8.07 -7.29 11.42
CA GLY A 50 9.40 -6.78 11.73
C GLY A 50 9.49 -5.26 11.78
N MET A 51 8.39 -4.52 11.55
CA MET A 51 8.40 -3.07 11.58
C MET A 51 8.58 -2.52 13.01
N PHE A 52 9.36 -1.44 13.15
CA PHE A 52 9.30 -0.58 14.33
C PHE A 52 8.35 0.59 14.00
N PRO A 53 7.22 0.74 14.70
CA PRO A 53 6.05 1.48 14.21
C PRO A 53 6.18 3.01 14.22
N GLU A 54 7.35 3.56 14.57
CA GLU A 54 7.55 5.01 14.63
C GLU A 54 7.67 5.63 13.24
N SER A 55 8.62 5.15 12.44
CA SER A 55 8.88 5.59 11.07
C SER A 55 10.00 4.74 10.47
N VAL A 56 10.30 4.90 9.18
CA VAL A 56 11.45 4.23 8.55
C VAL A 56 12.78 4.80 9.07
N SER A 57 12.89 6.12 9.24
CA SER A 57 14.08 6.75 9.85
C SER A 57 14.35 6.19 11.25
N TYR A 58 13.30 6.11 12.08
CA TYR A 58 13.44 5.66 13.46
C TYR A 58 13.58 4.15 13.57
N MET A 59 13.02 3.39 12.63
CA MET A 59 13.34 1.98 12.47
C MET A 59 14.83 1.80 12.13
N ALA A 60 15.39 2.59 11.22
CA ALA A 60 16.82 2.51 10.91
C ALA A 60 17.68 2.85 12.15
N GLN A 61 17.34 3.90 12.90
CA GLN A 61 18.05 4.23 14.14
C GLN A 61 17.94 3.14 15.20
N HIS A 62 16.75 2.56 15.36
CA HIS A 62 16.46 1.57 16.40
C HIS A 62 17.01 0.18 16.04
N VAL A 63 16.53 -0.39 14.93
CA VAL A 63 16.84 -1.75 14.49
C VAL A 63 18.30 -1.86 14.02
N VAL A 64 18.74 -1.01 13.10
CA VAL A 64 20.13 -1.08 12.59
C VAL A 64 21.11 -0.62 13.65
N GLY A 65 20.75 0.38 14.47
CA GLY A 65 21.54 0.80 15.62
C GLY A 65 21.79 -0.34 16.61
N LEU A 66 20.74 -1.07 17.01
CA LEU A 66 20.88 -2.25 17.86
C LEU A 66 21.71 -3.35 17.18
N TYR A 67 21.42 -3.66 15.91
CA TYR A 67 22.12 -4.70 15.18
C TYR A 67 23.64 -4.44 15.14
N ASN A 68 24.05 -3.21 14.82
CA ASN A 68 25.47 -2.83 14.74
C ASN A 68 26.20 -2.92 16.09
N ILE A 69 25.52 -2.67 17.21
CA ILE A 69 26.13 -2.82 18.55
C ILE A 69 26.56 -4.26 18.79
N PHE A 70 25.74 -5.21 18.34
CA PHE A 70 25.93 -6.63 18.60
C PHE A 70 26.72 -7.36 17.51
N GLN A 71 26.65 -6.92 16.25
CA GLN A 71 27.24 -7.64 15.11
C GLN A 71 28.76 -7.75 15.23
N ASP A 72 29.41 -6.71 15.73
CA ASP A 72 30.87 -6.67 15.88
C ASP A 72 31.34 -7.22 17.23
N MET A 73 30.42 -7.74 18.06
CA MET A 73 30.72 -8.18 19.41
C MET A 73 31.18 -9.64 19.44
N ASN A 74 32.48 -9.85 19.70
CA ASN A 74 33.01 -11.17 20.02
C ASN A 74 33.07 -11.37 21.54
N TYR A 75 31.95 -11.80 22.14
CA TYR A 75 31.82 -11.93 23.59
C TYR A 75 31.56 -13.38 24.03
N SER A 76 32.26 -13.79 25.09
CA SER A 76 31.99 -14.98 25.90
C SER A 76 32.23 -14.65 27.36
N ASP A 77 31.44 -15.24 28.25
CA ASP A 77 31.61 -15.05 29.68
C ASP A 77 32.95 -15.62 30.17
N PRO A 78 33.61 -14.97 31.15
CA PRO A 78 34.82 -15.49 31.78
C PRO A 78 34.63 -16.90 32.34
N ALA A 79 35.66 -17.73 32.31
CA ALA A 79 35.57 -19.11 32.80
C ALA A 79 35.03 -19.17 34.24
N GLY A 80 34.05 -20.05 34.48
CA GLY A 80 33.42 -20.23 35.79
C GLY A 80 32.37 -19.18 36.17
N TYR A 81 32.15 -18.15 35.34
CA TYR A 81 31.05 -17.22 35.55
C TYR A 81 29.70 -17.88 35.26
N LEU A 82 28.71 -17.58 36.10
CA LEU A 82 27.29 -17.85 35.91
C LEU A 82 26.51 -16.59 36.27
N ASP A 83 25.55 -16.20 35.44
CA ASP A 83 24.75 -15.00 35.71
C ASP A 83 23.86 -15.19 36.94
N LYS A 84 23.74 -14.14 37.76
CA LYS A 84 23.01 -14.21 39.04
C LYS A 84 21.49 -14.22 38.88
N VAL A 85 20.97 -13.87 37.71
CA VAL A 85 19.53 -13.76 37.44
C VAL A 85 18.98 -15.09 36.95
N ASP A 86 19.64 -15.74 36.00
CA ASP A 86 19.15 -16.96 35.37
C ASP A 86 20.10 -18.17 35.45
N SER A 87 21.26 -18.02 36.10
CA SER A 87 22.32 -19.04 36.17
C SER A 87 22.84 -19.48 34.79
N GLY A 88 22.59 -18.68 33.74
CA GLY A 88 23.05 -18.92 32.40
C GLY A 88 24.47 -18.44 32.14
N ARG A 89 24.98 -18.82 30.97
CA ARG A 89 26.23 -18.33 30.38
C ARG A 89 25.99 -17.90 28.94
N ILE A 90 26.85 -17.01 28.47
CA ILE A 90 26.98 -16.63 27.08
C ILE A 90 28.32 -17.14 26.58
N ASP A 91 28.27 -18.04 25.61
CA ASP A 91 29.44 -18.60 24.94
C ASP A 91 29.30 -18.30 23.45
N ASN A 92 30.22 -17.51 22.89
CA ASN A 92 30.17 -17.00 21.51
C ASN A 92 28.82 -16.36 21.18
N PHE A 93 28.59 -15.15 21.69
CA PHE A 93 27.35 -14.43 21.46
C PHE A 93 27.03 -14.29 19.96
N GLU A 94 25.80 -14.67 19.58
CA GLU A 94 25.30 -14.58 18.20
C GLU A 94 23.89 -13.99 18.20
N ILE A 95 23.67 -12.89 17.48
CA ILE A 95 22.39 -12.15 17.49
C ILE A 95 21.21 -13.09 17.20
N ALA A 96 21.35 -13.96 16.21
CA ALA A 96 20.29 -14.86 15.77
C ALA A 96 19.78 -15.80 16.88
N ASN A 97 20.65 -16.15 17.85
CA ASN A 97 20.28 -17.04 18.95
C ASN A 97 19.52 -16.31 20.07
N TYR A 98 19.75 -15.01 20.24
CA TYR A 98 19.18 -14.24 21.35
C TYR A 98 18.01 -13.33 20.92
N MET A 99 18.07 -12.80 19.69
CA MET A 99 17.14 -11.82 19.13
C MET A 99 16.90 -12.05 17.62
N PRO A 100 16.33 -13.19 17.21
CA PRO A 100 16.12 -13.51 15.79
C PRO A 100 15.28 -12.46 15.04
N GLN A 101 14.25 -11.91 15.69
CA GLN A 101 13.40 -10.87 15.11
C GLN A 101 14.19 -9.61 14.74
N LEU A 102 15.23 -9.25 15.52
CA LEU A 102 16.10 -8.11 15.20
C LEU A 102 16.86 -8.33 13.88
N ALA A 103 17.37 -9.55 13.66
CA ALA A 103 18.10 -9.90 12.45
C ALA A 103 17.18 -9.86 11.20
N GLU A 104 15.92 -10.28 11.33
CA GLU A 104 14.92 -10.20 10.27
C GLU A 104 14.52 -8.74 9.96
N SER A 105 14.28 -7.93 11.00
CA SER A 105 13.91 -6.51 10.85
C SER A 105 14.93 -5.67 10.09
N VAL A 106 16.22 -6.00 10.14
CA VAL A 106 17.26 -5.28 9.37
C VAL A 106 17.01 -5.36 7.86
N GLN A 107 16.52 -6.51 7.37
CA GLN A 107 16.20 -6.68 5.94
C GLN A 107 15.02 -5.81 5.53
N LEU A 108 14.04 -5.62 6.42
CA LEU A 108 12.89 -4.76 6.16
C LEU A 108 13.29 -3.29 5.97
N VAL A 109 14.32 -2.78 6.67
CA VAL A 109 14.84 -1.41 6.43
C VAL A 109 15.35 -1.25 4.99
N GLN A 110 15.89 -2.31 4.39
CA GLN A 110 16.35 -2.28 2.99
C GLN A 110 15.18 -2.31 2.01
N LEU A 111 14.11 -3.04 2.34
CA LEU A 111 12.89 -3.09 1.55
C LEU A 111 12.17 -1.73 1.52
N LEU A 112 12.15 -1.03 2.67
CA LEU A 112 11.56 0.31 2.90
C LEU A 112 12.38 1.47 2.31
N ARG A 113 12.93 1.25 1.12
CA ARG A 113 13.63 2.26 0.33
C ARG A 113 12.96 2.44 -1.03
N TYR A 114 12.85 3.68 -1.49
CA TYR A 114 12.51 3.95 -2.87
C TYR A 114 13.56 3.32 -3.82
N PRO A 115 13.27 3.14 -5.11
CA PRO A 115 14.18 2.45 -6.03
C PRO A 115 15.51 3.15 -6.27
N ASP A 116 15.61 4.46 -6.00
CA ASP A 116 16.87 5.19 -6.01
C ASP A 116 17.70 5.03 -4.71
N GLY A 117 17.23 4.20 -3.79
CA GLY A 117 17.89 3.83 -2.54
C GLY A 117 17.60 4.77 -1.36
N SER A 118 16.85 5.86 -1.53
CA SER A 118 16.46 6.70 -0.38
C SER A 118 15.43 6.01 0.50
N LEU A 119 15.29 6.43 1.77
CA LEU A 119 14.24 5.92 2.65
C LEU A 119 12.86 6.39 2.20
N MET A 120 11.85 5.53 2.33
CA MET A 120 10.44 5.90 2.08
C MET A 120 9.95 6.86 3.15
N THR A 121 9.35 7.98 2.76
CA THR A 121 8.94 9.09 3.65
C THR A 121 7.64 8.79 4.40
N ILE A 122 7.61 7.69 5.15
CA ILE A 122 6.47 7.30 5.99
C ILE A 122 6.65 7.89 7.38
N HIS A 123 5.63 8.61 7.85
CA HIS A 123 5.63 9.35 9.12
C HIS A 123 6.89 10.24 9.27
N ASP A 124 7.47 10.34 10.47
CA ASP A 124 8.72 11.07 10.70
C ASP A 124 9.93 10.35 10.09
N THR A 125 9.98 10.25 8.76
CA THR A 125 11.13 9.81 7.98
C THR A 125 11.74 10.97 7.19
N TRP A 126 13.07 11.08 7.23
CA TRP A 126 13.78 12.13 6.50
C TRP A 126 13.74 11.86 5.00
N ALA A 127 13.25 12.83 4.24
CA ALA A 127 13.40 12.80 2.79
C ALA A 127 14.87 12.98 2.38
N GLU A 128 15.27 12.37 1.27
CA GLU A 128 16.64 12.46 0.72
C GLU A 128 17.04 13.91 0.40
N SER A 129 16.09 14.74 -0.02
CA SER A 129 16.29 16.16 -0.30
C SER A 129 16.56 16.99 0.96
N VAL A 130 16.18 16.50 2.14
CA VAL A 130 16.35 17.17 3.44
C VAL A 130 17.64 16.73 4.11
N LEU A 131 17.82 15.43 4.29
CA LEU A 131 18.96 14.83 4.97
C LEU A 131 19.45 13.59 4.20
N PRO A 132 20.43 13.74 3.27
CA PRO A 132 20.87 12.65 2.40
C PRO A 132 21.44 11.44 3.16
N ASP A 133 21.05 10.24 2.75
CA ASP A 133 21.64 9.00 3.28
C ASP A 133 22.99 8.71 2.60
N ARG A 134 24.07 8.71 3.40
CA ARG A 134 25.43 8.41 2.93
C ARG A 134 25.61 7.02 2.32
N ASN A 135 24.72 6.07 2.61
CA ASN A 135 24.77 4.72 2.06
C ASN A 135 23.77 4.49 0.93
N ARG A 136 23.00 5.51 0.50
CA ARG A 136 21.95 5.40 -0.54
C ARG A 136 22.38 4.59 -1.76
N GLU A 137 23.58 4.87 -2.30
CA GLU A 137 24.09 4.25 -3.53
C GLU A 137 24.19 2.72 -3.45
N LYS A 138 24.35 2.14 -2.24
CA LYS A 138 24.42 0.68 -2.03
C LYS A 138 23.07 -0.02 -2.21
N PHE A 139 21.97 0.74 -2.19
CA PHE A 139 20.61 0.23 -2.14
C PHE A 139 19.79 0.57 -3.39
N ILE A 140 20.43 1.08 -4.45
CA ILE A 140 19.75 1.35 -5.72
C ILE A 140 19.21 0.04 -6.30
N LYS A 141 17.90 -0.01 -6.53
CA LYS A 141 17.21 -1.16 -7.11
C LYS A 141 17.36 -1.15 -8.63
N LYS A 142 17.40 -2.34 -9.24
CA LYS A 142 17.37 -2.51 -10.72
C LYS A 142 16.00 -2.93 -11.23
N THR A 143 15.21 -3.54 -10.37
CA THR A 143 13.87 -4.06 -10.65
C THR A 143 12.97 -3.65 -9.49
N ASN A 144 11.71 -3.38 -9.78
CA ASN A 144 10.75 -3.04 -8.75
C ASN A 144 9.57 -4.00 -8.70
N THR A 145 9.17 -4.37 -7.50
CA THR A 145 8.12 -5.36 -7.25
C THR A 145 7.27 -4.93 -6.06
N SER A 146 5.96 -5.07 -6.19
CA SER A 146 5.03 -4.77 -5.11
C SER A 146 5.32 -5.57 -3.85
N PHE A 147 5.09 -4.95 -2.70
CA PHE A 147 5.22 -5.59 -1.40
C PHE A 147 4.24 -5.00 -0.39
N LEU A 148 4.06 -5.70 0.72
CA LEU A 148 3.10 -5.38 1.76
C LEU A 148 3.79 -5.49 3.12
N ILE A 149 3.57 -4.50 3.99
CA ILE A 149 3.95 -4.49 5.41
C ILE A 149 2.62 -4.52 6.19
N PRO A 150 1.97 -5.69 6.27
CA PRO A 150 0.55 -5.78 6.57
C PRO A 150 0.19 -5.48 8.02
N ASP A 151 1.08 -5.76 8.97
CA ASP A 151 0.82 -5.53 10.40
C ASP A 151 1.06 -4.06 10.73
N PHE A 152 2.09 -3.43 10.15
CA PHE A 152 2.25 -1.98 10.22
C PHE A 152 1.10 -1.25 9.55
N GLY A 153 0.71 -1.71 8.36
CA GLY A 153 -0.37 -1.13 7.56
C GLY A 153 0.12 -0.32 6.37
N HIS A 154 1.07 -0.83 5.58
CA HIS A 154 1.56 -0.12 4.39
C HIS A 154 1.60 -1.04 3.16
N ALA A 155 1.03 -0.57 2.04
CA ALA A 155 0.96 -1.30 0.78
C ALA A 155 1.67 -0.55 -0.34
N VAL A 156 2.56 -1.23 -1.07
CA VAL A 156 3.27 -0.65 -2.22
C VAL A 156 2.94 -1.42 -3.50
N LEU A 157 2.27 -0.77 -4.44
CA LEU A 157 2.11 -1.26 -5.81
C LEU A 157 3.30 -0.78 -6.64
N ALA A 158 4.10 -1.70 -7.16
CA ALA A 158 5.35 -1.38 -7.83
C ALA A 158 5.59 -2.25 -9.06
N ARG A 159 6.14 -1.63 -10.10
CA ARG A 159 6.53 -2.28 -11.36
C ARG A 159 7.72 -1.57 -11.99
N GLY A 160 8.27 -2.20 -13.02
CA GLY A 160 9.26 -1.63 -13.91
C GLY A 160 10.69 -2.04 -13.54
N GLU A 161 11.61 -1.64 -14.42
CA GLU A 161 13.03 -1.90 -14.30
C GLU A 161 13.80 -0.64 -14.62
N ASN A 162 14.94 -0.46 -13.96
CA ASN A 162 15.86 0.67 -14.13
C ASN A 162 15.10 2.01 -14.10
N GLU A 163 15.24 2.81 -15.14
CA GLU A 163 14.61 4.12 -15.19
C GLU A 163 13.08 4.14 -15.31
N ASN A 164 12.43 3.00 -15.58
CA ASN A 164 10.99 2.88 -15.77
C ASN A 164 10.28 2.37 -14.50
N MET A 165 10.99 2.31 -13.37
CA MET A 165 10.41 1.92 -12.10
C MET A 165 9.41 2.97 -11.62
N PHE A 166 8.31 2.49 -11.05
CA PHE A 166 7.34 3.32 -10.32
C PHE A 166 6.88 2.60 -9.04
N GLU A 167 6.39 3.39 -8.08
CA GLU A 167 5.71 2.94 -6.87
C GLU A 167 4.46 3.81 -6.61
N ALA A 168 3.36 3.17 -6.21
CA ALA A 168 2.18 3.80 -5.65
C ALA A 168 1.92 3.21 -4.26
N HIS A 169 1.93 4.06 -3.25
CA HIS A 169 1.86 3.67 -1.85
C HIS A 169 0.46 3.97 -1.31
N LEU A 170 -0.05 3.07 -0.48
CA LEU A 170 -1.27 3.27 0.30
C LEU A 170 -0.91 3.05 1.77
N GLU A 171 -0.99 4.15 2.53
CA GLU A 171 -0.78 4.16 3.97
C GLU A 171 -2.08 3.83 4.69
N TYR A 172 -2.04 2.91 5.65
CA TYR A 172 -3.18 2.55 6.48
C TYR A 172 -2.72 2.10 7.87
N SER A 173 -1.59 2.61 8.37
CA SER A 173 -1.03 2.23 9.66
C SER A 173 -1.79 2.76 10.87
N LEU A 174 -1.35 2.30 12.05
CA LEU A 174 -1.72 2.85 13.34
C LEU A 174 -0.90 4.09 13.70
N THR A 175 -1.37 4.89 14.65
CA THR A 175 -0.58 5.98 15.24
C THR A 175 0.20 5.51 16.48
N SER A 176 1.53 5.49 16.37
CA SER A 176 2.45 5.14 17.46
C SER A 176 3.01 6.41 18.15
N THR A 177 4.32 6.50 18.38
CA THR A 177 5.10 7.74 18.49
C THR A 177 5.61 8.14 17.10
N HIS A 178 5.96 9.42 16.90
CA HIS A 178 6.52 9.91 15.63
C HIS A 178 5.64 9.68 14.38
N TYR A 179 4.33 9.52 14.58
CA TYR A 179 3.32 9.31 13.55
C TYR A 179 2.94 10.61 12.83
N HIS A 180 2.35 10.44 11.65
CA HIS A 180 1.54 11.46 10.98
C HIS A 180 0.05 11.11 11.05
N LEU A 181 -0.82 12.08 10.76
CA LEU A 181 -2.29 11.92 10.72
C LEU A 181 -2.75 11.65 9.28
N ASP A 182 -2.29 10.53 8.73
CA ASP A 182 -2.17 10.24 7.30
C ASP A 182 -2.83 8.92 6.86
N LEU A 183 -3.80 8.40 7.61
CA LEU A 183 -4.51 7.19 7.23
C LEU A 183 -5.18 7.35 5.86
N LEU A 184 -4.93 6.37 4.97
CA LEU A 184 -5.32 6.35 3.56
C LEU A 184 -4.62 7.41 2.70
N ASN A 185 -3.46 7.92 3.13
CA ASN A 185 -2.57 8.73 2.28
C ASN A 185 -2.08 7.92 1.05
N LEU A 186 -1.83 8.63 -0.04
CA LEU A 186 -1.28 8.09 -1.29
C LEU A 186 0.02 8.81 -1.62
N ASN A 187 1.08 8.04 -1.92
CA ASN A 187 2.33 8.58 -2.44
C ASN A 187 2.63 7.98 -3.81
N LEU A 188 3.16 8.78 -4.72
CA LEU A 188 3.62 8.34 -6.04
C LEU A 188 5.09 8.67 -6.24
N TRP A 189 5.87 7.64 -6.50
CA TRP A 189 7.26 7.74 -6.93
C TRP A 189 7.39 7.17 -8.34
N ALA A 190 8.03 7.88 -9.25
CA ALA A 190 8.31 7.36 -10.58
C ALA A 190 9.53 8.03 -11.20
N TYR A 191 10.28 7.25 -11.99
CA TYR A 191 11.39 7.76 -12.79
C TYR A 191 12.47 8.51 -11.99
N GLY A 192 12.71 8.10 -10.73
CA GLY A 192 13.73 8.71 -9.89
C GLY A 192 13.25 9.90 -9.05
N SER A 193 11.94 10.16 -8.94
CA SER A 193 11.42 11.29 -8.15
C SER A 193 10.08 10.98 -7.50
N GLU A 194 9.85 11.56 -6.32
CA GLU A 194 8.53 11.63 -5.70
C GLU A 194 7.68 12.69 -6.41
N LEU A 195 6.66 12.25 -7.16
CA LEU A 195 5.81 13.12 -7.97
C LEU A 195 4.58 13.62 -7.19
N CYS A 196 4.11 12.82 -6.25
CA CYS A 196 3.07 13.15 -5.28
C CYS A 196 3.54 12.60 -3.92
N PRO A 197 4.29 13.38 -3.13
CA PRO A 197 4.97 12.89 -1.94
C PRO A 197 4.09 12.93 -0.69
N ASP A 198 4.44 12.09 0.29
CA ASP A 198 4.32 12.45 1.70
C ASP A 198 5.52 13.31 2.07
N LEU A 199 5.29 14.42 2.78
CA LEU A 199 6.35 15.39 3.06
C LEU A 199 7.47 14.82 3.93
N GLY A 200 7.17 13.83 4.77
CA GLY A 200 8.11 13.26 5.73
C GLY A 200 8.47 14.24 6.85
N TYR A 201 9.58 13.96 7.52
CA TYR A 201 9.96 14.62 8.76
C TYR A 201 10.55 16.02 8.58
N THR A 202 10.34 16.84 9.60
CA THR A 202 10.92 18.18 9.72
C THR A 202 11.02 18.59 11.20
N HIS A 203 12.05 19.38 11.55
CA HIS A 203 12.17 20.09 12.82
C HIS A 203 11.46 21.46 12.80
N MET A 204 10.95 21.90 11.65
CA MET A 204 10.32 23.21 11.51
C MET A 204 9.07 23.35 12.35
N GLY A 205 8.30 22.27 12.50
CA GLY A 205 7.12 22.23 13.33
C GLY A 205 6.04 21.34 12.74
N ALA A 206 4.83 21.54 13.23
CA ALA A 206 3.78 20.55 13.17
C ALA A 206 3.14 20.27 11.81
N TYR A 207 3.32 21.16 10.83
CA TYR A 207 2.53 21.10 9.60
C TYR A 207 2.61 19.74 8.89
N ASN A 208 3.82 19.17 8.75
CA ASN A 208 4.02 17.93 8.00
C ASN A 208 3.30 16.72 8.62
N TYR A 209 3.09 16.68 9.95
CA TYR A 209 2.38 15.57 10.58
C TYR A 209 0.86 15.72 10.49
N MET A 210 0.33 16.88 10.11
CA MET A 210 -1.10 17.17 10.12
C MET A 210 -1.81 16.65 8.85
N THR A 211 -3.07 16.26 8.99
CA THR A 211 -3.86 15.63 7.92
C THR A 211 -3.87 16.40 6.60
N GLU A 212 -3.96 17.73 6.63
CA GLU A 212 -3.97 18.57 5.43
C GLU A 212 -2.63 18.65 4.68
N ALA A 213 -1.53 18.18 5.26
CA ALA A 213 -0.24 18.07 4.57
C ALA A 213 -0.19 16.85 3.64
N HIS A 214 -1.13 15.91 3.77
CA HIS A 214 -1.13 14.62 3.07
C HIS A 214 -2.06 14.61 1.85
N ASN A 215 -2.03 13.52 1.08
CA ASN A 215 -2.76 13.29 -0.16
C ASN A 215 -3.99 12.41 0.11
N LEU A 216 -4.99 12.92 0.84
CA LEU A 216 -6.14 12.14 1.33
C LEU A 216 -7.44 12.98 1.28
N VAL A 217 -8.53 12.44 1.82
CA VAL A 217 -9.79 13.19 2.00
C VAL A 217 -9.92 13.71 3.42
N VAL A 218 -10.10 15.02 3.57
CA VAL A 218 -10.39 15.67 4.85
C VAL A 218 -11.90 15.83 5.03
N ILE A 219 -12.40 15.58 6.24
CA ILE A 219 -13.83 15.72 6.58
C ILE A 219 -14.01 16.89 7.54
N ASP A 220 -14.97 17.78 7.24
CA ASP A 220 -15.42 18.87 8.12
C ASP A 220 -14.30 19.79 8.65
N ASN A 221 -13.23 19.95 7.87
CA ASN A 221 -12.02 20.68 8.22
C ASN A 221 -11.30 20.15 9.48
N LYS A 222 -11.50 18.88 9.85
CA LYS A 222 -10.89 18.27 11.04
C LYS A 222 -9.71 17.39 10.65
N PHE A 223 -8.70 17.37 11.52
CA PHE A 223 -7.64 16.37 11.43
C PHE A 223 -8.17 14.99 11.83
N GLN A 224 -7.50 13.95 11.34
CA GLN A 224 -7.75 12.58 11.75
C GLN A 224 -7.42 12.37 13.23
N LEU A 225 -8.23 11.57 13.93
CA LEU A 225 -7.92 11.14 15.30
C LEU A 225 -6.80 10.11 15.31
N LEU A 226 -6.19 9.94 16.49
CA LEU A 226 -5.22 8.87 16.74
C LEU A 226 -5.94 7.52 16.81
N ASN A 227 -5.44 6.55 16.05
CA ASN A 227 -5.83 5.15 16.11
C ASN A 227 -4.71 4.31 16.75
N LYS A 228 -5.11 3.34 17.57
CA LYS A 228 -4.26 2.35 18.25
C LYS A 228 -4.05 1.09 17.42
N ASP A 229 -4.74 1.00 16.29
CA ASP A 229 -4.79 -0.16 15.42
C ASP A 229 -4.84 0.28 13.96
N HIS A 230 -4.28 -0.53 13.06
CA HIS A 230 -4.17 -0.18 11.66
C HIS A 230 -5.55 -0.22 10.97
N GLY A 231 -5.65 0.42 9.80
CA GLY A 231 -6.79 0.28 8.91
C GLY A 231 -6.95 -1.16 8.40
N SER A 232 -8.09 -1.46 7.79
CA SER A 232 -8.36 -2.79 7.24
C SER A 232 -7.98 -2.87 5.77
N LEU A 233 -7.04 -3.75 5.40
CA LEU A 233 -6.79 -4.09 4.00
C LEU A 233 -7.92 -5.00 3.49
N ILE A 234 -8.63 -4.53 2.47
CA ILE A 234 -9.81 -5.19 1.89
C ILE A 234 -9.42 -6.02 0.66
N ALA A 235 -8.53 -5.48 -0.18
CA ALA A 235 -8.10 -6.08 -1.43
C ALA A 235 -6.58 -5.96 -1.61
N TRP A 236 -5.94 -7.05 -2.04
CA TRP A 236 -4.54 -7.08 -2.41
C TRP A 236 -4.32 -8.07 -3.56
N LEU A 237 -3.95 -7.54 -4.73
CA LEU A 237 -3.58 -8.34 -5.88
C LEU A 237 -2.34 -7.77 -6.53
N THR A 238 -1.31 -8.59 -6.68
CA THR A 238 -0.07 -8.17 -7.33
C THR A 238 0.49 -9.28 -8.22
N SER A 239 1.00 -8.89 -9.39
CA SER A 239 1.89 -9.69 -10.23
C SER A 239 2.69 -8.75 -11.14
N PRO A 240 3.96 -9.05 -11.50
CA PRO A 240 4.76 -8.26 -12.42
C PRO A 240 4.15 -8.08 -13.81
N ASP A 241 3.20 -8.92 -14.21
CA ASP A 241 2.70 -8.92 -15.56
C ASP A 241 1.23 -8.49 -15.68
N ARG A 242 0.51 -8.21 -14.57
CA ARG A 242 -0.94 -7.95 -14.53
C ARG A 242 -1.31 -6.62 -13.85
N VAL A 243 -2.61 -6.30 -13.83
CA VAL A 243 -3.14 -5.18 -13.02
C VAL A 243 -2.82 -5.39 -11.55
N GLN A 244 -2.52 -4.32 -10.83
CA GLN A 244 -2.23 -4.42 -9.40
C GLN A 244 -3.28 -3.63 -8.62
N ILE A 245 -3.71 -4.17 -7.47
CA ILE A 245 -4.81 -3.64 -6.68
C ILE A 245 -4.39 -3.61 -5.21
N ALA A 246 -4.61 -2.46 -4.58
CA ALA A 246 -4.64 -2.32 -3.12
C ALA A 246 -5.89 -1.55 -2.74
N GLN A 247 -6.64 -2.03 -1.75
CA GLN A 247 -7.74 -1.28 -1.15
C GLN A 247 -7.70 -1.41 0.36
N ALA A 248 -7.78 -0.28 1.06
CA ALA A 248 -7.88 -0.23 2.50
C ALA A 248 -9.01 0.70 2.94
N ALA A 249 -9.50 0.50 4.16
CA ALA A 249 -10.46 1.38 4.81
C ALA A 249 -10.02 1.68 6.25
N GLN A 250 -10.60 2.72 6.83
CA GLN A 250 -10.48 2.92 8.27
C GLN A 250 -11.02 1.73 9.05
N ASN A 251 -10.46 1.51 10.24
CA ASN A 251 -10.98 0.52 11.18
C ASN A 251 -12.34 1.00 11.74
N GLU A 252 -13.34 0.13 11.75
CA GLU A 252 -14.68 0.47 12.28
C GLU A 252 -14.70 0.63 13.81
N ILE A 253 -13.76 0.00 14.51
CA ILE A 253 -13.70 -0.01 15.99
C ILE A 253 -12.91 1.18 16.51
N ASP A 254 -11.90 1.59 15.76
CA ASP A 254 -11.00 2.70 16.10
C ASP A 254 -10.88 3.66 14.91
N PRO A 255 -12.00 4.31 14.51
CA PRO A 255 -12.03 5.14 13.31
C PRO A 255 -11.29 6.46 13.53
N VAL A 256 -10.53 6.88 12.52
CA VAL A 256 -9.87 8.19 12.50
C VAL A 256 -10.86 9.34 12.27
N TYR A 257 -12.02 9.04 11.68
CA TYR A 257 -13.17 9.94 11.56
C TYR A 257 -14.45 9.26 12.06
N PRO A 258 -14.83 9.45 13.33
CA PRO A 258 -16.06 8.86 13.90
C PRO A 258 -17.35 9.30 13.20
N GLU A 259 -17.37 10.48 12.57
CA GLU A 259 -18.52 10.96 11.78
C GLU A 259 -18.66 10.27 10.41
N ALA A 260 -17.62 9.57 9.95
CA ALA A 260 -17.62 8.88 8.67
C ALA A 260 -18.16 7.45 8.82
N LYS A 261 -19.21 7.11 8.09
CA LYS A 261 -19.71 5.72 8.00
C LYS A 261 -18.90 4.87 7.03
N LEU A 262 -18.20 5.52 6.11
CA LEU A 262 -17.30 4.90 5.14
C LEU A 262 -16.14 5.87 4.92
N TYR A 263 -14.92 5.35 4.96
CA TYR A 263 -13.68 6.05 4.62
C TYR A 263 -12.72 4.99 4.04
N ARG A 264 -12.70 4.87 2.71
CA ARG A 264 -12.08 3.75 1.99
C ARG A 264 -11.40 4.24 0.72
N ARG A 265 -10.21 3.72 0.44
CA ARG A 265 -9.43 4.06 -0.76
C ARG A 265 -8.98 2.80 -1.49
N ALA A 266 -9.16 2.78 -2.80
CA ALA A 266 -8.61 1.79 -3.70
C ALA A 266 -7.64 2.44 -4.69
N MET A 267 -6.52 1.77 -4.93
CA MET A 267 -5.58 2.07 -6.01
C MET A 267 -5.55 0.88 -6.97
N VAL A 268 -5.66 1.17 -8.27
CA VAL A 268 -5.54 0.16 -9.32
C VAL A 268 -4.52 0.60 -10.35
N THR A 269 -3.40 -0.13 -10.45
CA THR A 269 -2.39 0.10 -11.48
C THR A 269 -2.78 -0.62 -12.77
N ILE A 270 -2.86 0.14 -13.86
CA ILE A 270 -3.18 -0.32 -15.21
C ILE A 270 -1.91 -0.24 -16.09
N PRO A 271 -1.28 -1.38 -16.43
CA PRO A 271 -0.13 -1.38 -17.31
C PRO A 271 -0.57 -1.13 -18.77
N LEU A 272 -0.13 -0.02 -19.36
CA LEU A 272 -0.42 0.38 -20.75
C LEU A 272 0.85 0.38 -21.63
N GLY A 273 1.88 -0.35 -21.21
CA GLY A 273 3.14 -0.52 -21.90
C GLY A 273 4.34 -0.33 -20.98
N ILE A 274 5.54 -0.57 -21.49
CA ILE A 274 6.78 -0.39 -20.72
C ILE A 274 6.89 1.08 -20.28
N GLY A 275 7.07 1.30 -18.98
CA GLY A 275 7.16 2.63 -18.36
C GLY A 275 5.92 3.49 -18.56
N ASN A 276 4.74 2.89 -18.82
CA ASN A 276 3.48 3.60 -18.98
C ASN A 276 2.41 2.91 -18.12
N ASP A 277 2.47 3.16 -16.82
CA ASP A 277 1.52 2.64 -15.84
C ASP A 277 0.64 3.79 -15.35
N ALA A 278 -0.68 3.66 -15.53
CA ALA A 278 -1.65 4.60 -14.98
C ALA A 278 -2.16 4.07 -13.64
N ILE A 279 -2.45 4.96 -12.68
CA ILE A 279 -3.03 4.57 -11.39
C ILE A 279 -4.42 5.17 -11.30
N VAL A 280 -5.44 4.31 -11.22
CA VAL A 280 -6.81 4.72 -10.91
C VAL A 280 -6.94 4.78 -9.38
N ASP A 281 -7.21 5.96 -8.86
CA ASP A 281 -7.43 6.24 -7.44
C ASP A 281 -8.92 6.47 -7.19
N ILE A 282 -9.51 5.66 -6.32
CA ILE A 282 -10.93 5.70 -5.97
C ILE A 282 -11.03 5.90 -4.46
N PHE A 283 -11.57 7.02 -4.03
CA PHE A 283 -11.78 7.34 -2.62
C PHE A 283 -13.28 7.47 -2.33
N GLU A 284 -13.80 6.59 -1.48
CA GLU A 284 -15.18 6.59 -1.03
C GLU A 284 -15.28 7.14 0.39
N VAL A 285 -16.17 8.12 0.57
CA VAL A 285 -16.44 8.72 1.88
C VAL A 285 -17.92 9.01 2.05
N THR A 286 -18.46 8.68 3.23
CA THR A 286 -19.84 9.00 3.61
C THR A 286 -19.91 9.56 5.02
N GLY A 287 -20.75 10.56 5.23
CA GLY A 287 -20.84 11.31 6.49
C GLY A 287 -20.45 12.77 6.31
N GLY A 288 -20.33 13.49 7.42
CA GLY A 288 -19.92 14.90 7.44
C GLY A 288 -20.77 15.86 6.59
N SER A 289 -20.25 17.06 6.45
CA SER A 289 -20.84 18.18 5.71
C SER A 289 -19.91 18.79 4.65
N ARG A 290 -18.60 18.57 4.78
CA ARG A 290 -17.59 18.95 3.79
C ARG A 290 -16.60 17.82 3.59
N HIS A 291 -16.31 17.51 2.33
CA HIS A 291 -15.22 16.62 1.94
C HIS A 291 -14.23 17.37 1.05
N ASP A 292 -12.96 17.35 1.42
CA ASP A 292 -11.87 17.92 0.64
C ASP A 292 -10.91 16.81 0.24
N TRP A 293 -11.03 16.31 -0.99
CA TRP A 293 -10.02 15.43 -1.58
C TRP A 293 -8.80 16.27 -1.96
N MET A 294 -7.62 15.87 -1.52
CA MET A 294 -6.41 16.68 -1.64
C MET A 294 -5.24 15.91 -2.26
N ALA A 295 -4.40 16.63 -3.01
CA ALA A 295 -3.14 16.11 -3.51
C ALA A 295 -2.07 17.19 -3.65
N ASN A 296 -0.86 16.84 -3.22
CA ASN A 296 0.35 17.62 -3.33
C ASN A 296 0.96 17.48 -4.73
N GLY A 297 1.65 18.53 -5.18
CA GLY A 297 2.72 18.42 -6.15
C GLY A 297 4.03 17.94 -5.52
N CYS A 298 5.07 17.85 -6.32
CA CYS A 298 6.40 17.48 -5.86
C CYS A 298 6.92 18.47 -4.80
N ALA A 299 7.50 17.93 -3.73
CA ALA A 299 8.08 18.69 -2.63
C ALA A 299 9.60 18.88 -2.77
N ASP A 300 10.26 18.12 -3.65
CA ASP A 300 11.73 18.17 -3.82
C ASP A 300 12.21 19.32 -4.69
N TYR A 301 11.35 19.85 -5.56
CA TYR A 301 11.67 20.99 -6.43
C TYR A 301 10.41 21.79 -6.79
N PRO A 302 10.55 23.08 -7.16
CA PRO A 302 9.45 23.87 -7.66
C PRO A 302 8.73 23.20 -8.84
N GLN A 303 7.42 23.35 -8.95
CA GLN A 303 6.63 22.84 -10.07
C GLN A 303 5.77 23.93 -10.71
N ASN A 304 5.61 23.84 -12.03
CA ASN A 304 4.55 24.52 -12.76
C ASN A 304 3.30 23.65 -12.74
N ALA A 305 2.15 24.25 -12.43
CA ALA A 305 0.85 23.59 -12.42
C ALA A 305 -0.07 24.21 -13.47
N VAL A 306 -0.44 23.42 -14.49
CA VAL A 306 -1.34 23.85 -15.57
C VAL A 306 -2.61 23.03 -15.51
N ILE A 307 -3.71 23.66 -15.11
CA ILE A 307 -5.05 23.06 -15.08
C ILE A 307 -5.82 23.40 -16.36
N SER A 308 -6.60 22.46 -16.88
CA SER A 308 -7.40 22.66 -18.10
C SER A 308 -8.69 23.48 -17.89
N LEU A 309 -9.06 23.78 -16.63
CA LEU A 309 -10.20 24.64 -16.30
C LEU A 309 -9.82 26.10 -16.54
N ASN A 310 -10.57 26.77 -17.42
CA ASN A 310 -10.22 28.12 -17.86
C ASN A 310 -10.88 29.24 -17.05
N LYS A 311 -12.00 28.95 -16.36
CA LYS A 311 -12.79 29.97 -15.68
C LYS A 311 -12.56 29.97 -14.17
N ILE A 312 -11.74 30.89 -13.70
CA ILE A 312 -11.63 31.22 -12.27
C ILE A 312 -12.94 31.89 -11.81
N THR A 313 -13.50 31.37 -10.73
CA THR A 313 -14.76 31.82 -10.13
C THR A 313 -14.57 32.52 -8.79
N GLY A 314 -13.37 32.45 -8.23
CA GLY A 314 -12.97 33.12 -7.01
C GLY A 314 -11.49 32.92 -6.76
N GLU A 315 -10.93 33.79 -5.92
CA GLU A 315 -9.57 33.70 -5.43
C GLU A 315 -9.58 33.92 -3.92
N LEU A 316 -8.71 33.20 -3.22
CA LEU A 316 -8.50 33.37 -1.78
C LEU A 316 -7.00 33.38 -1.51
N ASP A 317 -6.56 34.23 -0.58
CA ASP A 317 -5.18 34.15 -0.09
C ASP A 317 -4.96 32.82 0.63
N ASN A 318 -5.83 32.44 1.55
CA ASN A 318 -5.73 31.20 2.31
C ASN A 318 -7.13 30.62 2.61
N LEU A 319 -7.20 29.46 3.24
CA LEU A 319 -8.46 28.76 3.51
C LEU A 319 -8.93 28.84 4.98
N SER A 320 -8.26 29.62 5.84
CA SER A 320 -8.65 29.68 7.25
C SER A 320 -9.99 30.38 7.44
N GLU A 321 -10.76 29.94 8.44
CA GLU A 321 -12.07 30.52 8.73
C GLU A 321 -11.99 31.98 9.21
N ASP A 322 -10.88 32.34 9.86
CA ASP A 322 -10.60 33.71 10.31
C ASP A 322 -9.88 34.57 9.26
N GLY A 323 -9.59 34.00 8.08
CA GLY A 323 -8.86 34.62 6.98
C GLY A 323 -7.38 34.90 7.26
N LYS A 324 -6.85 34.52 8.43
CA LYS A 324 -5.47 34.81 8.81
C LYS A 324 -4.48 33.80 8.22
N PRO A 325 -3.47 34.29 7.48
CA PRO A 325 -2.39 33.45 6.99
C PRO A 325 -1.54 32.90 8.15
N MET A 326 -1.14 31.63 8.02
CA MET A 326 -0.12 31.01 8.85
C MET A 326 1.25 31.28 8.23
N GLU A 327 2.07 32.08 8.91
CA GLU A 327 3.42 32.47 8.43
C GLU A 327 4.53 31.53 8.93
N LYS A 328 4.27 30.79 10.01
CA LYS A 328 5.21 29.84 10.62
C LYS A 328 4.43 28.63 11.15
N PRO A 329 5.02 27.43 11.12
CA PRO A 329 4.43 26.25 11.77
C PRO A 329 4.43 26.44 13.29
N PHE A 330 3.49 25.81 14.00
CA PHE A 330 3.54 25.74 15.45
C PHE A 330 4.49 24.62 15.90
N LYS A 331 5.06 24.74 17.10
CA LYS A 331 5.90 23.70 17.70
C LYS A 331 5.04 22.77 18.56
N GLY A 332 5.29 21.46 18.46
CA GLY A 332 4.60 20.42 19.24
C GLY A 332 3.22 20.04 18.70
N TYR A 333 2.48 19.27 19.49
CA TYR A 333 1.11 18.83 19.16
C TYR A 333 0.14 20.01 19.07
N PRO A 334 -0.99 19.87 18.33
CA PRO A 334 -1.95 20.95 18.24
C PRO A 334 -2.47 21.25 19.65
N PRO A 335 -2.73 22.53 19.98
CA PRO A 335 -3.42 22.84 21.23
C PRO A 335 -4.73 22.05 21.31
N LYS A 336 -5.06 21.50 22.49
CA LYS A 336 -6.28 20.68 22.70
C LYS A 336 -7.59 21.39 22.32
N GLU A 337 -7.56 22.71 22.25
CA GLU A 337 -8.71 23.57 21.90
C GLU A 337 -8.89 23.72 20.38
N ARG A 338 -7.97 23.17 19.57
CA ARG A 338 -8.00 23.26 18.13
C ARG A 338 -8.64 22.00 17.56
N ASP A 339 -9.84 22.16 17.02
CA ASP A 339 -10.58 21.10 16.34
C ASP A 339 -10.47 21.18 14.80
N CYS A 340 -9.63 22.09 14.28
CA CYS A 340 -9.52 22.36 12.85
C CYS A 340 -8.07 22.28 12.32
N ILE A 341 -7.95 21.89 11.06
CA ILE A 341 -6.71 21.82 10.27
C ILE A 341 -6.09 23.19 9.98
N ASN A 342 -4.82 23.22 9.55
CA ASN A 342 -4.08 24.46 9.27
C ASN A 342 -4.32 24.99 7.85
N TYR A 343 -5.58 25.29 7.53
CA TYR A 343 -5.93 25.94 6.26
C TYR A 343 -5.35 27.34 6.06
N GLY A 344 -4.93 27.99 7.14
CA GLY A 344 -4.10 29.20 7.07
C GLY A 344 -2.73 28.96 6.43
N ALA A 345 -2.25 27.72 6.28
CA ALA A 345 -0.97 27.44 5.61
C ALA A 345 -1.07 27.57 4.08
N PHE A 346 -2.27 27.55 3.49
CA PHE A 346 -2.44 27.57 2.04
C PHE A 346 -2.26 28.99 1.49
N ARG A 347 -1.75 29.12 0.26
CA ARG A 347 -1.55 30.40 -0.42
C ARG A 347 -2.08 30.39 -1.86
N ASN A 348 -2.50 31.57 -2.33
CA ASN A 348 -2.76 31.84 -3.74
C ASN A 348 -3.79 30.89 -4.39
N LEU A 349 -4.91 30.63 -3.70
CA LEU A 349 -5.93 29.70 -4.14
C LEU A 349 -6.74 30.30 -5.29
N LYS A 350 -6.76 29.62 -6.43
CA LYS A 350 -7.69 29.84 -7.54
C LYS A 350 -8.82 28.83 -7.45
N ILE A 351 -10.06 29.30 -7.50
CA ILE A 351 -11.27 28.48 -7.34
C ILE A 351 -11.97 28.35 -8.68
N PHE A 352 -12.28 27.11 -9.07
CA PHE A 352 -12.99 26.76 -10.27
C PHE A 352 -14.28 26.01 -9.93
N ASN A 353 -15.26 26.08 -10.83
CA ASN A 353 -16.42 25.20 -10.77
C ASN A 353 -16.03 23.83 -11.32
N ASN A 354 -16.37 22.77 -10.59
CA ASN A 354 -16.15 21.40 -11.04
C ASN A 354 -17.35 20.93 -11.89
N THR A 355 -17.51 21.47 -13.10
CA THR A 355 -18.69 21.23 -13.96
C THR A 355 -18.36 20.54 -15.29
N GLU A 356 -17.09 20.45 -15.64
CA GLU A 356 -16.61 19.84 -16.88
C GLU A 356 -15.42 18.91 -16.59
N PRO A 357 -15.13 17.89 -17.43
CA PRO A 357 -13.93 17.08 -17.27
C PRO A 357 -12.67 17.94 -17.31
N TRP A 358 -11.70 17.64 -16.46
CA TRP A 358 -10.45 18.40 -16.39
C TRP A 358 -9.25 17.55 -16.03
N ASN A 359 -8.07 18.08 -16.35
CA ASN A 359 -6.81 17.55 -15.89
C ASN A 359 -5.92 18.67 -15.38
N ILE A 360 -4.93 18.31 -14.58
CA ILE A 360 -3.84 19.18 -14.16
C ILE A 360 -2.52 18.50 -14.50
N THR A 361 -1.63 19.24 -15.16
CA THR A 361 -0.29 18.79 -15.51
C THR A 361 0.72 19.53 -14.63
N LEU A 362 1.48 18.75 -13.86
CA LEU A 362 2.55 19.20 -12.98
C LEU A 362 3.89 18.87 -13.64
N THR A 363 4.70 19.88 -13.89
CA THR A 363 6.05 19.75 -14.47
C THR A 363 7.06 20.48 -13.62
N ALA A 364 8.34 20.10 -13.69
CA ALA A 364 9.38 20.84 -12.98
C ALA A 364 9.39 22.32 -13.40
N GLY A 365 9.44 23.18 -12.39
CA GLY A 365 9.58 24.62 -12.52
C GLY A 365 11.04 25.02 -12.75
N LYS A 366 11.28 26.33 -12.82
CA LYS A 366 12.63 26.87 -12.81
C LYS A 366 13.25 26.59 -11.43
N ILE A 367 14.41 25.95 -11.41
CA ILE A 367 15.19 25.69 -10.20
C ILE A 367 16.26 26.78 -10.11
N ASP A 368 16.28 27.52 -9.00
CA ASP A 368 17.29 28.54 -8.74
C ASP A 368 18.36 27.96 -7.79
N PRO A 369 19.63 27.83 -8.21
CA PRO A 369 20.70 27.33 -7.35
C PRO A 369 20.95 28.18 -6.09
N GLU A 370 20.52 29.44 -6.08
CA GLU A 370 20.65 30.34 -4.94
C GLU A 370 19.44 30.26 -3.99
N GLU A 371 18.39 29.52 -4.36
CA GLU A 371 17.19 29.37 -3.54
C GLU A 371 17.47 28.56 -2.26
N PHE A 372 17.00 29.08 -1.13
CA PHE A 372 17.18 28.46 0.17
C PHE A 372 16.52 27.07 0.24
N GLY A 373 17.28 26.08 0.72
CA GLY A 373 16.77 24.74 1.01
C GLY A 373 16.75 23.79 -0.20
N ILE A 374 17.27 24.19 -1.36
CA ILE A 374 17.37 23.31 -2.53
C ILE A 374 18.46 22.24 -2.33
N ALA A 375 18.07 20.98 -2.53
CA ALA A 375 18.96 19.83 -2.43
C ALA A 375 19.88 19.70 -3.67
N PRO A 376 21.12 19.21 -3.55
CA PRO A 376 22.01 18.98 -4.69
C PRO A 376 21.38 18.13 -5.82
N GLN A 377 20.55 17.16 -5.45
CA GLN A 377 19.87 16.27 -6.40
C GLN A 377 18.85 17.02 -7.27
N ALA A 378 18.17 18.03 -6.72
CA ALA A 378 17.25 18.89 -7.48
C ALA A 378 18.00 19.72 -8.53
N LEU A 379 19.26 20.11 -8.25
CA LEU A 379 20.12 20.89 -9.16
C LEU A 379 20.69 20.10 -10.35
N SER A 380 20.46 18.79 -10.42
CA SER A 380 20.90 17.97 -11.56
C SER A 380 20.33 18.50 -12.88
N LEU A 381 21.17 18.53 -13.93
CA LEU A 381 20.79 18.94 -15.29
C LEU A 381 19.88 17.94 -15.99
N GLU A 382 19.68 16.75 -15.42
CA GLU A 382 18.78 15.75 -15.97
C GLU A 382 17.33 16.25 -15.98
N PRO A 383 16.58 16.05 -17.08
CA PRO A 383 15.16 16.37 -17.12
C PRO A 383 14.41 15.67 -15.99
N LYS A 384 13.63 16.45 -15.24
CA LYS A 384 12.82 15.94 -14.15
C LYS A 384 11.48 15.41 -14.69
N PRO A 385 10.98 14.27 -14.18
CA PRO A 385 9.68 13.75 -14.59
C PRO A 385 8.54 14.68 -14.15
N GLY A 386 7.37 14.48 -14.75
CA GLY A 386 6.14 15.18 -14.41
C GLY A 386 4.98 14.22 -14.12
N LEU A 387 3.87 14.80 -13.69
CA LEU A 387 2.66 14.08 -13.33
C LEU A 387 1.46 14.78 -13.94
N ARG A 388 0.62 14.04 -14.67
CA ARG A 388 -0.71 14.51 -15.06
C ARG A 388 -1.75 13.77 -14.24
N LEU A 389 -2.67 14.51 -13.64
CA LEU A 389 -3.86 13.96 -12.99
C LEU A 389 -5.06 14.28 -13.87
N HIS A 390 -5.84 13.26 -14.20
CA HIS A 390 -7.16 13.40 -14.83
C HIS A 390 -8.23 13.24 -13.76
N TRP A 391 -9.14 14.20 -13.69
CA TRP A 391 -10.27 14.14 -12.78
C TRP A 391 -11.46 13.44 -13.44
N ILE A 392 -11.92 12.36 -12.83
CA ILE A 392 -12.99 11.52 -13.38
C ILE A 392 -14.32 11.77 -12.67
N ALA A 393 -14.31 11.84 -11.34
CA ALA A 393 -15.53 12.02 -10.56
C ALA A 393 -15.23 12.58 -9.16
N PRO A 394 -16.22 13.23 -8.52
CA PRO A 394 -17.51 13.65 -9.08
C PRO A 394 -17.38 14.87 -10.01
N GLY A 395 -18.37 15.09 -10.88
CA GLY A 395 -18.50 16.29 -11.72
C GLY A 395 -19.32 17.39 -11.04
N SER A 396 -19.15 17.57 -9.72
CA SER A 396 -19.80 18.62 -8.94
C SER A 396 -18.89 19.10 -7.81
N GLY A 397 -19.18 20.29 -7.26
CA GLY A 397 -18.37 20.92 -6.21
C GLY A 397 -17.43 22.00 -6.76
N LYS A 398 -16.33 22.22 -6.05
CA LYS A 398 -15.32 23.24 -6.38
C LYS A 398 -13.95 22.58 -6.52
N VAL A 399 -13.16 23.06 -7.48
CA VAL A 399 -11.74 22.73 -7.59
C VAL A 399 -10.96 23.93 -7.08
N LEU A 400 -9.99 23.71 -6.21
CA LEU A 400 -9.11 24.75 -5.69
C LEU A 400 -7.67 24.37 -6.01
N LEU A 401 -6.97 25.23 -6.74
CA LEU A 401 -5.55 25.09 -7.03
C LEU A 401 -4.82 26.24 -6.34
N GLY A 402 -3.90 25.92 -5.44
CA GLY A 402 -3.01 26.90 -4.85
C GLY A 402 -1.73 26.24 -4.39
N GLU A 403 -1.19 26.75 -3.29
CA GLU A 403 0.16 26.43 -2.84
C GLU A 403 0.18 26.09 -1.36
N THR A 404 0.99 25.10 -0.97
CA THR A 404 1.25 24.74 0.43
C THR A 404 2.74 24.66 0.73
N PRO A 405 3.16 24.78 2.01
CA PRO A 405 4.57 24.63 2.38
C PRO A 405 5.10 23.26 1.93
N ARG A 406 6.31 23.22 1.36
CA ARG A 406 6.97 21.95 1.01
C ARG A 406 7.51 21.21 2.23
N GLY A 407 7.86 21.95 3.29
CA GLY A 407 8.39 21.37 4.53
C GLY A 407 9.69 20.57 4.39
N ARG A 408 10.38 20.65 3.24
CA ARG A 408 11.61 19.94 2.92
C ARG A 408 12.74 20.94 2.66
N PHE A 409 13.67 21.09 3.61
CA PHE A 409 14.80 22.00 3.50
C PHE A 409 16.12 21.23 3.55
N TYR A 410 16.95 21.34 2.50
CA TYR A 410 18.26 20.72 2.52
C TYR A 410 19.12 21.20 3.70
N ASN A 411 19.64 20.25 4.49
CA ASN A 411 20.36 20.51 5.74
C ASN A 411 19.58 21.42 6.71
N GLU A 412 18.28 21.20 6.84
CA GLU A 412 17.36 21.99 7.67
C GLU A 412 17.91 22.34 9.06
N LEU A 413 18.45 21.36 9.79
CA LEU A 413 19.00 21.52 11.14
C LEU A 413 20.10 22.59 11.25
N LYS A 414 20.83 22.85 10.17
CA LYS A 414 21.86 23.90 10.14
C LYS A 414 21.22 25.30 10.24
N TYR A 415 20.05 25.46 9.64
CA TYR A 415 19.34 26.74 9.48
C TYR A 415 18.15 26.89 10.44
N GLU A 416 17.76 25.82 11.15
CA GLU A 416 16.76 25.90 12.21
C GLU A 416 17.34 26.66 13.42
N LYS A 417 18.63 26.45 13.73
CA LYS A 417 19.32 27.05 14.89
C LYS A 417 19.40 28.58 14.86
N ASP A 418 19.53 29.18 13.69
CA ASP A 418 19.58 30.64 13.52
C ASP A 418 18.22 31.25 13.13
N GLY A 419 17.17 30.43 13.05
CA GLY A 419 15.81 30.83 12.68
C GLY A 419 15.61 31.12 11.19
N THR A 420 16.62 30.93 10.35
CA THR A 420 16.52 31.17 8.90
C THR A 420 15.46 30.29 8.27
N ALA A 421 15.48 28.98 8.54
CA ALA A 421 14.50 28.06 7.97
C ALA A 421 13.06 28.48 8.32
N LEU A 422 12.82 28.97 9.55
CA LEU A 422 11.47 29.36 10.01
C LEU A 422 10.98 30.61 9.29
N ASN A 423 11.89 31.49 8.89
CA ASN A 423 11.56 32.70 8.12
C ASN A 423 11.31 32.41 6.63
N TYR A 424 11.77 31.27 6.12
CA TYR A 424 11.57 30.82 4.74
C TYR A 424 10.44 29.79 4.58
N TRP A 425 9.89 29.28 5.68
CA TRP A 425 8.81 28.27 5.66
C TRP A 425 7.61 28.67 4.79
N ALA A 426 7.13 29.91 4.94
CA ALA A 426 6.01 30.42 4.15
C ALA A 426 6.35 30.78 2.70
N LYS A 427 7.63 30.70 2.29
CA LYS A 427 8.10 31.05 0.93
C LYS A 427 8.36 29.81 0.07
N GLN A 428 8.77 28.70 0.68
CA GLN A 428 9.02 27.44 -0.02
C GLN A 428 7.73 26.65 -0.20
N ARG A 429 7.15 26.73 -1.40
CA ARG A 429 5.79 26.24 -1.69
C ARG A 429 5.71 25.24 -2.84
N MET A 430 4.87 24.23 -2.70
CA MET A 430 4.49 23.30 -3.78
C MET A 430 3.03 23.54 -4.18
N PRO A 431 2.65 23.25 -5.44
CA PRO A 431 1.25 23.20 -5.83
C PRO A 431 0.46 22.22 -4.97
N LYS A 432 -0.78 22.55 -4.64
CA LYS A 432 -1.75 21.63 -4.04
C LYS A 432 -3.11 21.80 -4.71
N ILE A 433 -3.71 20.69 -5.08
CA ILE A 433 -5.04 20.61 -5.69
C ILE A 433 -6.03 20.07 -4.66
N ILE A 434 -7.20 20.70 -4.58
CA ILE A 434 -8.32 20.25 -3.74
C ILE A 434 -9.56 20.12 -4.61
N VAL A 435 -10.33 19.05 -4.41
CA VAL A 435 -11.72 18.99 -4.87
C VAL A 435 -12.65 18.94 -3.67
N ARG A 436 -13.36 20.06 -3.49
CA ARG A 436 -14.26 20.31 -2.37
C ARG A 436 -15.70 19.99 -2.73
N ARG A 437 -16.35 19.24 -1.85
CA ARG A 437 -17.81 19.08 -1.82
C ARG A 437 -18.37 19.51 -0.49
N GLU A 438 -19.55 20.11 -0.54
CA GLU A 438 -20.26 20.61 0.62
C GLU A 438 -21.74 20.21 0.52
N GLY A 439 -22.36 19.93 1.67
CA GLY A 439 -23.75 19.50 1.76
C GLY A 439 -24.05 18.94 3.15
N LYS A 440 -25.16 18.22 3.29
CA LYS A 440 -25.53 17.54 4.54
C LYS A 440 -25.40 16.03 4.36
N ASN A 441 -24.69 15.35 5.25
CA ASN A 441 -24.48 13.89 5.21
C ASN A 441 -24.02 13.44 3.83
N LEU A 442 -22.86 13.97 3.41
CA LEU A 442 -22.35 13.78 2.07
C LEU A 442 -22.05 12.32 1.79
N GLU A 443 -22.22 11.93 0.53
CA GLU A 443 -21.69 10.70 -0.04
C GLU A 443 -20.86 11.08 -1.25
N SER A 444 -19.57 10.76 -1.24
CA SER A 444 -18.64 11.07 -2.32
C SER A 444 -17.86 9.83 -2.73
N MET A 445 -17.71 9.66 -4.05
CA MET A 445 -16.75 8.76 -4.67
C MET A 445 -15.86 9.63 -5.55
N PHE A 446 -14.70 10.00 -5.01
CA PHE A 446 -13.67 10.72 -5.74
C PHE A 446 -12.92 9.72 -6.61
N ILE A 447 -12.71 10.06 -7.88
CA ILE A 447 -11.99 9.23 -8.83
C ILE A 447 -11.01 10.10 -9.61
N ALA A 448 -9.74 9.75 -9.51
CA ALA A 448 -8.66 10.38 -10.26
C ALA A 448 -7.85 9.31 -11.02
N VAL A 449 -7.26 9.69 -12.14
CA VAL A 449 -6.29 8.86 -12.86
C VAL A 449 -4.95 9.58 -12.87
N TRP A 450 -3.96 8.96 -12.25
CA TRP A 450 -2.60 9.45 -12.17
C TRP A 450 -1.77 8.89 -13.32
N GLU A 451 -1.11 9.80 -14.02
CA GLU A 451 -0.31 9.52 -15.19
C GLU A 451 1.09 10.12 -14.99
N PRO A 452 2.01 9.38 -14.36
CA PRO A 452 3.40 9.79 -14.27
C PRO A 452 4.04 9.72 -15.66
N PHE A 453 4.83 10.72 -16.03
CA PHE A 453 5.56 10.75 -17.31
C PHE A 453 7.00 11.23 -17.18
N ARG A 454 7.89 10.72 -18.06
CA ARG A 454 9.31 11.13 -18.07
C ARG A 454 9.54 12.49 -18.73
N LYS A 455 8.92 12.72 -19.89
CA LYS A 455 9.13 13.94 -20.71
C LYS A 455 7.83 14.64 -21.04
N GLN A 456 6.83 13.88 -21.47
CA GLN A 456 5.53 14.40 -21.86
C GLN A 456 4.42 13.41 -21.49
N PRO A 457 3.19 13.89 -21.22
CA PRO A 457 2.05 13.01 -21.06
C PRO A 457 1.83 12.10 -22.28
N TRP A 458 1.34 10.89 -22.04
CA TRP A 458 1.22 9.78 -22.98
C TRP A 458 -0.21 9.22 -23.08
N LEU A 459 -1.09 9.49 -22.13
CA LEU A 459 -2.47 9.02 -22.14
C LEU A 459 -3.33 9.89 -23.06
N GLU A 460 -4.04 9.29 -24.01
CA GLU A 460 -4.90 10.03 -24.93
C GLU A 460 -6.25 10.36 -24.29
N LYS A 461 -6.72 9.46 -23.41
CA LYS A 461 -8.08 9.52 -22.86
C LYS A 461 -8.13 8.90 -21.47
N ALA A 462 -8.83 9.57 -20.56
CA ALA A 462 -9.27 9.05 -19.27
C ALA A 462 -10.68 9.59 -19.00
N GLU A 463 -11.70 8.73 -19.06
CA GLU A 463 -13.10 9.16 -18.93
C GLU A 463 -13.92 8.24 -18.05
N LYS A 464 -14.91 8.83 -17.38
CA LYS A 464 -15.93 8.08 -16.65
C LYS A 464 -16.84 7.35 -17.64
N ILE A 465 -17.22 6.11 -17.30
CA ILE A 465 -18.31 5.38 -17.95
C ILE A 465 -19.61 5.73 -17.24
N SER A 466 -20.49 6.45 -17.94
CA SER A 466 -21.73 7.00 -17.39
C SER A 466 -22.81 5.95 -17.07
N GLU A 467 -22.72 4.79 -17.72
CA GLU A 467 -23.66 3.68 -17.64
C GLU A 467 -23.61 2.96 -16.28
N ILE A 468 -22.53 3.15 -15.52
CA ILE A 468 -22.36 2.58 -14.19
C ILE A 468 -22.97 3.51 -13.13
N ASP A 469 -23.95 3.00 -12.41
CA ASP A 469 -24.57 3.69 -11.27
C ASP A 469 -23.53 3.89 -10.14
N PRO A 470 -23.25 5.13 -9.72
CA PRO A 470 -22.34 5.42 -8.62
C PRO A 470 -22.70 4.73 -7.29
N ALA A 471 -23.96 4.36 -7.08
CA ALA A 471 -24.40 3.61 -5.90
C ALA A 471 -23.87 2.16 -5.89
N ASP A 472 -23.60 1.60 -7.08
CA ASP A 472 -23.13 0.23 -7.26
C ASP A 472 -21.62 0.15 -7.53
N GLY A 473 -21.02 1.21 -8.09
CA GLY A 473 -19.61 1.22 -8.45
C GLY A 473 -19.18 2.37 -9.34
N ALA A 474 -18.10 2.17 -10.10
CA ALA A 474 -17.61 3.08 -11.11
C ALA A 474 -17.03 2.33 -12.31
N GLY A 475 -17.07 2.98 -13.48
CA GLY A 475 -16.36 2.55 -14.68
C GLY A 475 -15.46 3.67 -15.20
N ILE A 476 -14.26 3.32 -15.65
CA ILE A 476 -13.28 4.23 -16.22
C ILE A 476 -12.75 3.64 -17.53
N ILE A 477 -12.64 4.46 -18.58
CA ILE A 477 -11.98 4.09 -19.84
C ILE A 477 -10.65 4.84 -19.94
N LEU A 478 -9.57 4.10 -20.16
CA LEU A 478 -8.24 4.64 -20.45
C LEU A 478 -7.85 4.27 -21.89
N LYS A 479 -7.29 5.22 -22.64
CA LYS A 479 -6.80 4.97 -24.00
C LYS A 479 -5.37 5.46 -24.20
N LYS A 480 -4.55 4.61 -24.81
CA LYS A 480 -3.19 4.92 -25.28
C LYS A 480 -2.93 4.16 -26.58
N ASN A 481 -2.68 4.86 -27.67
CA ASN A 481 -2.51 4.27 -28.99
C ASN A 481 -3.71 3.34 -29.33
N ASP A 482 -3.45 2.08 -29.70
CA ASP A 482 -4.47 1.07 -29.98
C ASP A 482 -4.98 0.32 -28.73
N ILE A 483 -4.43 0.61 -27.54
CA ILE A 483 -4.83 -0.01 -26.28
C ILE A 483 -5.99 0.77 -25.67
N THR A 484 -7.08 0.07 -25.35
CA THR A 484 -8.21 0.59 -24.57
C THR A 484 -8.42 -0.29 -23.34
N ALA A 485 -8.34 0.30 -22.15
CA ALA A 485 -8.61 -0.38 -20.89
C ALA A 485 -9.95 0.09 -20.29
N HIS A 486 -10.84 -0.85 -20.01
CA HIS A 486 -12.05 -0.63 -19.23
C HIS A 486 -11.79 -1.11 -17.81
N VAL A 487 -11.85 -0.20 -16.84
CA VAL A 487 -11.66 -0.47 -15.42
C VAL A 487 -13.03 -0.36 -14.74
N LEU A 488 -13.53 -1.47 -14.21
CA LEU A 488 -14.77 -1.54 -13.46
C LEU A 488 -14.44 -1.79 -11.99
N TYR A 489 -14.93 -0.91 -11.12
CA TYR A 489 -14.91 -1.06 -9.69
C TYR A 489 -16.34 -1.23 -9.19
N ARG A 490 -16.66 -2.38 -8.57
CA ARG A 490 -17.93 -2.60 -7.89
C ARG A 490 -17.73 -2.43 -6.39
N ARG A 491 -18.60 -1.65 -5.75
CA ARG A 491 -18.59 -1.53 -4.28
C ARG A 491 -18.80 -2.91 -3.65
N PRO A 492 -18.01 -3.30 -2.62
CA PRO A 492 -18.23 -4.53 -1.88
C PRO A 492 -19.66 -4.73 -1.40
N GLU A 493 -20.34 -3.63 -1.05
CA GLU A 493 -21.72 -3.62 -0.53
C GLU A 493 -22.80 -3.84 -1.62
N SER A 494 -22.47 -3.65 -2.90
CA SER A 494 -23.46 -3.78 -3.97
C SER A 494 -23.89 -5.24 -4.15
N LYS A 495 -25.14 -5.44 -4.58
CA LYS A 495 -25.70 -6.75 -4.97
C LYS A 495 -25.95 -6.85 -6.48
N LYS A 496 -25.71 -5.76 -7.23
CA LYS A 496 -25.93 -5.72 -8.67
C LYS A 496 -24.64 -6.04 -9.40
N VAL A 497 -24.78 -6.68 -10.55
CA VAL A 497 -23.69 -6.77 -11.53
C VAL A 497 -23.54 -5.43 -12.24
N LEU A 498 -22.29 -5.05 -12.53
CA LEU A 498 -21.98 -3.91 -13.38
C LEU A 498 -22.17 -4.33 -14.84
N LYS A 499 -22.83 -3.49 -15.64
CA LYS A 499 -23.15 -3.78 -17.04
C LYS A 499 -22.75 -2.62 -17.93
N LEU A 500 -21.95 -2.93 -18.95
CA LEU A 500 -21.68 -2.14 -20.13
C LEU A 500 -22.24 -2.86 -21.36
N SER A 501 -22.20 -2.20 -22.52
CA SER A 501 -22.66 -2.80 -23.78
C SER A 501 -21.96 -4.11 -24.14
N ASN A 502 -20.70 -4.29 -23.72
CA ASN A 502 -19.84 -5.43 -24.06
C ASN A 502 -19.13 -6.07 -22.84
N ILE A 503 -19.40 -5.61 -21.62
CA ILE A 503 -18.80 -6.14 -20.39
C ILE A 503 -19.88 -6.28 -19.32
N ILE A 504 -20.00 -7.45 -18.69
CA ILE A 504 -20.85 -7.68 -17.52
C ILE A 504 -19.96 -8.28 -16.43
N SER A 505 -20.02 -7.79 -15.20
CA SER A 505 -19.19 -8.33 -14.12
C SER A 505 -19.83 -8.14 -12.75
N ASP A 506 -19.68 -9.12 -11.86
CA ASP A 506 -19.95 -8.98 -10.43
C ASP A 506 -18.67 -8.82 -9.60
N ALA A 507 -17.51 -8.77 -10.26
CA ALA A 507 -16.24 -8.65 -9.57
C ALA A 507 -16.10 -7.27 -8.94
N GLN A 508 -15.50 -7.24 -7.75
CA GLN A 508 -15.12 -6.01 -7.08
C GLN A 508 -14.20 -5.18 -8.00
N PHE A 509 -13.26 -5.84 -8.67
CA PHE A 509 -12.48 -5.23 -9.73
C PHE A 509 -12.50 -6.12 -10.97
N ALA A 510 -12.83 -5.53 -12.11
CA ALA A 510 -12.68 -6.14 -13.42
C ALA A 510 -11.99 -5.16 -14.38
N VAL A 511 -10.90 -5.60 -15.00
CA VAL A 511 -10.16 -4.81 -15.99
C VAL A 511 -10.10 -5.57 -17.30
N VAL A 512 -10.58 -4.95 -18.37
CA VAL A 512 -10.51 -5.48 -19.73
C VAL A 512 -9.64 -4.54 -20.56
N CYS A 513 -8.46 -5.01 -20.97
CA CYS A 513 -7.60 -4.29 -21.91
C CYS A 513 -7.68 -4.94 -23.28
N SER A 514 -8.03 -4.16 -24.29
CA SER A 514 -8.13 -4.61 -25.69
C SER A 514 -7.13 -3.85 -26.54
N SER A 515 -6.48 -4.56 -27.45
CA SER A 515 -5.56 -4.05 -28.49
C SER A 515 -5.76 -4.87 -29.77
N SER A 516 -5.05 -4.54 -30.84
CA SER A 516 -5.17 -5.24 -32.12
C SER A 516 -4.90 -6.76 -31.98
N GLY A 517 -5.96 -7.58 -31.98
CA GLY A 517 -5.90 -9.05 -31.91
C GLY A 517 -5.73 -9.66 -30.51
N ASN A 518 -5.56 -8.84 -29.47
CA ASN A 518 -5.32 -9.31 -28.11
C ASN A 518 -6.28 -8.67 -27.09
N THR A 519 -6.77 -9.48 -26.16
CA THR A 519 -7.58 -9.03 -25.03
C THR A 519 -7.05 -9.62 -23.75
N THR A 520 -6.83 -8.79 -22.73
CA THR A 520 -6.54 -9.23 -21.38
C THR A 520 -7.73 -8.94 -20.48
N LEU A 521 -8.12 -9.94 -19.70
CA LEU A 521 -9.18 -9.85 -18.71
C LEU A 521 -8.58 -10.19 -17.36
N ASP A 522 -8.65 -9.25 -16.43
CA ASP A 522 -8.24 -9.40 -15.05
C ASP A 522 -9.46 -9.21 -14.14
N ILE A 523 -9.73 -10.16 -13.25
CA ILE A 523 -10.77 -10.05 -12.23
C ILE A 523 -10.25 -10.38 -10.84
N TYR A 524 -10.83 -9.71 -9.84
CA TYR A 524 -10.49 -9.89 -8.43
C TYR A 524 -11.74 -9.74 -7.56
N ASN A 525 -11.90 -10.64 -6.59
CA ASN A 525 -13.02 -10.71 -5.65
C ASN A 525 -14.39 -10.64 -6.37
N GLY A 526 -14.68 -11.67 -7.15
CA GLY A 526 -15.91 -11.82 -7.95
C GLY A 526 -16.16 -13.26 -8.34
N THR A 527 -17.33 -13.52 -8.91
CA THR A 527 -17.72 -14.86 -9.39
C THR A 527 -18.00 -14.90 -10.89
N TYR A 528 -18.16 -13.76 -11.55
CA TYR A 528 -18.59 -13.69 -12.94
C TYR A 528 -18.04 -12.48 -13.68
N VAL A 529 -17.59 -12.71 -14.90
CA VAL A 529 -17.34 -11.67 -15.90
C VAL A 529 -17.64 -12.20 -17.30
N GLU A 530 -18.15 -11.33 -18.16
CA GLU A 530 -18.42 -11.61 -19.57
C GLU A 530 -17.91 -10.45 -20.40
N THR A 531 -17.16 -10.75 -21.46
CA THR A 531 -16.72 -9.77 -22.45
C THR A 531 -16.63 -10.38 -23.85
N GLY A 532 -17.33 -9.76 -24.81
CA GLY A 532 -17.37 -10.22 -26.19
C GLY A 532 -17.83 -11.68 -26.31
N LYS A 533 -16.93 -12.58 -26.71
CA LYS A 533 -17.21 -14.01 -26.89
C LYS A 533 -16.99 -14.84 -25.62
N ILE A 534 -16.45 -14.26 -24.56
CA ILE A 534 -15.95 -15.00 -23.40
C ILE A 534 -16.79 -14.67 -22.18
N ALA A 535 -17.21 -15.70 -21.44
CA ALA A 535 -17.70 -15.56 -20.09
C ALA A 535 -16.88 -16.46 -19.16
N LEU A 536 -16.52 -15.96 -17.99
CA LEU A 536 -15.75 -16.66 -16.99
C LEU A 536 -16.54 -16.63 -15.68
N LYS A 537 -16.80 -17.82 -15.13
CA LYS A 537 -17.43 -17.99 -13.82
C LYS A 537 -16.42 -18.62 -12.85
N ILE A 538 -16.05 -17.89 -11.79
CA ILE A 538 -15.20 -18.41 -10.71
C ILE A 538 -16.08 -19.08 -9.65
N LEU A 539 -15.61 -20.21 -9.13
CA LEU A 539 -16.14 -20.88 -7.94
C LEU A 539 -15.23 -20.54 -6.74
N PRO A 540 -15.51 -19.46 -5.98
CA PRO A 540 -14.63 -19.02 -4.90
C PRO A 540 -14.59 -20.03 -3.77
N TRP A 541 -13.47 -20.04 -3.03
CA TRP A 541 -13.33 -20.81 -1.81
C TRP A 541 -14.25 -20.24 -0.71
N GLU A 542 -14.90 -21.12 0.06
CA GLU A 542 -15.72 -20.68 1.19
C GLU A 542 -14.85 -20.09 2.31
N LYS A 543 -15.46 -19.25 3.16
CA LYS A 543 -14.82 -18.75 4.37
C LYS A 543 -14.68 -19.89 5.40
N ILE A 544 -13.47 -20.10 5.93
CA ILE A 544 -13.12 -21.31 6.67
C ILE A 544 -12.80 -21.00 8.13
N PRO A 545 -13.50 -21.56 9.13
CA PRO A 545 -13.18 -21.35 10.53
C PRO A 545 -11.78 -21.87 10.90
N VAL A 546 -11.06 -21.13 11.74
CA VAL A 546 -9.79 -21.59 12.33
C VAL A 546 -10.08 -22.55 13.48
N LEU A 547 -9.56 -23.78 13.40
CA LEU A 547 -9.80 -24.83 14.39
C LEU A 547 -8.75 -24.87 15.49
N ALA A 548 -7.51 -24.52 15.18
CA ALA A 548 -6.38 -24.48 16.10
C ALA A 548 -5.20 -23.72 15.50
N GLN A 549 -4.19 -23.48 16.32
CA GLN A 549 -2.86 -23.01 15.93
C GLN A 549 -1.82 -24.03 16.38
N ARG A 550 -0.77 -24.22 15.58
CA ARG A 550 0.36 -25.09 15.90
C ARG A 550 1.64 -24.62 15.23
N GLU A 551 2.71 -25.38 15.41
CA GLU A 551 3.99 -25.15 14.76
C GLU A 551 4.32 -26.29 13.78
N GLU A 552 4.90 -25.93 12.63
CA GLU A 552 5.35 -26.81 11.56
C GLU A 552 6.80 -26.52 11.20
N ASN A 553 7.75 -27.30 11.73
CA ASN A 553 9.20 -27.10 11.56
C ASN A 553 9.66 -25.67 11.94
N GLY A 554 9.29 -25.18 13.12
CA GLY A 554 9.66 -23.83 13.57
C GLY A 554 8.82 -22.69 13.00
N LEU A 555 7.87 -22.97 12.11
CA LEU A 555 6.99 -21.95 11.52
C LEU A 555 5.57 -22.06 12.08
N PRO A 556 4.88 -20.94 12.35
CA PRO A 556 3.50 -20.99 12.80
C PRO A 556 2.59 -21.52 11.69
N ALA A 557 1.56 -22.23 12.11
CA ALA A 557 0.52 -22.73 11.24
C ALA A 557 -0.87 -22.61 11.86
N LEU A 558 -1.85 -22.27 11.03
CA LEU A 558 -3.27 -22.32 11.39
C LEU A 558 -3.90 -23.60 10.84
N VAL A 559 -4.74 -24.24 11.63
CA VAL A 559 -5.36 -25.53 11.33
C VAL A 559 -6.81 -25.31 10.89
N ILE A 560 -7.20 -25.96 9.79
CA ILE A 560 -8.56 -25.93 9.24
C ILE A 560 -9.05 -27.36 8.91
N ASP A 561 -10.36 -27.53 8.75
CA ASP A 561 -10.95 -28.80 8.30
C ASP A 561 -10.56 -29.08 6.82
N ILE A 562 -10.14 -30.31 6.52
CA ILE A 562 -9.76 -30.70 5.15
C ILE A 562 -10.91 -30.59 4.14
N ASN A 563 -12.15 -30.77 4.58
CA ASN A 563 -13.31 -30.75 3.71
C ASN A 563 -13.62 -29.35 3.17
N CYS A 564 -13.16 -28.29 3.85
CA CYS A 564 -13.36 -26.90 3.43
C CYS A 564 -12.52 -26.53 2.19
N LEU A 565 -11.48 -27.30 1.85
CA LEU A 565 -10.65 -27.12 0.65
C LEU A 565 -10.75 -28.32 -0.30
N LYS A 566 -11.92 -28.95 -0.38
CA LYS A 566 -12.16 -30.05 -1.32
C LYS A 566 -11.91 -29.59 -2.76
N GLY A 567 -10.99 -30.25 -3.46
CA GLY A 567 -10.60 -29.90 -4.83
C GLY A 567 -9.42 -28.93 -4.94
N TYR A 568 -8.86 -28.47 -3.82
CA TYR A 568 -7.63 -27.66 -3.84
C TYR A 568 -6.42 -28.48 -4.34
N PRO A 569 -5.66 -27.99 -5.34
CA PRO A 569 -4.60 -28.77 -5.97
C PRO A 569 -3.35 -28.82 -5.10
N ALA A 570 -3.19 -29.91 -4.33
CA ALA A 570 -2.11 -30.08 -3.34
C ALA A 570 -0.68 -29.95 -3.90
N LYS A 571 -0.46 -30.24 -5.19
CA LYS A 571 0.86 -30.14 -5.87
C LYS A 571 1.20 -28.68 -6.24
N ILE A 572 0.22 -27.91 -6.72
CA ILE A 572 0.43 -26.56 -7.26
C ILE A 572 0.28 -25.49 -6.19
N GLN A 573 -0.68 -25.66 -5.28
CA GLN A 573 -1.02 -24.72 -4.20
C GLN A 573 -1.07 -23.25 -4.67
N PRO A 574 -2.11 -22.84 -5.40
CA PRO A 574 -2.18 -21.52 -6.05
C PRO A 574 -1.98 -20.32 -5.11
N HIS A 575 -2.21 -20.46 -3.80
CA HIS A 575 -2.02 -19.36 -2.84
C HIS A 575 -0.66 -19.42 -2.12
N ALA A 576 0.13 -20.47 -2.32
CA ALA A 576 1.49 -20.53 -1.77
C ALA A 576 2.35 -19.42 -2.39
N GLY A 577 3.08 -18.70 -1.54
CA GLY A 577 3.86 -17.52 -1.91
C GLY A 577 3.03 -16.23 -2.01
N SER A 578 1.75 -16.26 -1.63
CA SER A 578 0.84 -15.11 -1.65
C SER A 578 0.27 -14.85 -0.26
N TYR A 579 -0.50 -13.76 -0.12
CA TYR A 579 -1.21 -13.47 1.11
C TYR A 579 -2.62 -14.06 1.09
N ILE A 580 -3.01 -14.71 2.19
CA ILE A 580 -4.40 -15.08 2.48
C ILE A 580 -4.92 -14.20 3.61
N ARG A 581 -6.23 -14.00 3.69
CA ARG A 581 -6.83 -13.11 4.69
C ARG A 581 -7.31 -13.89 5.90
N LEU A 582 -7.04 -13.37 7.09
CA LEU A 582 -7.70 -13.75 8.33
C LEU A 582 -8.73 -12.69 8.69
N ASP A 583 -9.99 -13.10 8.78
CA ASP A 583 -11.07 -12.33 9.34
C ASP A 583 -11.30 -12.74 10.79
N GLN A 584 -11.07 -11.82 11.71
CA GLN A 584 -11.51 -11.90 13.09
C GLN A 584 -12.72 -10.97 13.25
N GLU A 585 -13.79 -11.48 13.85
CA GLU A 585 -14.91 -10.61 14.22
C GLU A 585 -14.43 -9.48 15.14
N ASN A 586 -14.92 -8.28 14.89
CA ASN A 586 -14.55 -7.08 15.63
C ASN A 586 -13.03 -6.83 15.68
N ALA A 587 -12.35 -6.97 14.55
CA ALA A 587 -10.95 -6.57 14.39
C ALA A 587 -10.69 -6.18 12.93
N PRO A 588 -9.56 -5.50 12.63
CA PRO A 588 -9.14 -5.35 11.25
C PRO A 588 -8.81 -6.72 10.62
N GLY A 589 -8.83 -6.79 9.29
CA GLY A 589 -8.39 -7.99 8.58
C GLY A 589 -6.86 -8.09 8.56
N TRP A 590 -6.31 -9.29 8.79
CA TRP A 590 -4.86 -9.56 8.62
C TRP A 590 -4.57 -10.24 7.30
N MET A 591 -3.47 -9.84 6.67
CA MET A 591 -2.93 -10.53 5.50
C MET A 591 -1.76 -11.41 5.94
N LEU A 592 -1.95 -12.72 5.85
CA LEU A 592 -0.98 -13.72 6.30
C LEU A 592 -0.22 -14.30 5.09
N PRO A 593 1.12 -14.26 5.09
CA PRO A 593 1.94 -14.75 3.97
C PRO A 593 2.03 -16.28 3.96
N LEU A 594 1.15 -16.92 3.19
CA LEU A 594 1.05 -18.36 3.11
C LEU A 594 2.28 -18.94 2.40
N LYS A 595 3.03 -19.79 3.09
CA LYS A 595 4.17 -20.52 2.52
C LYS A 595 3.72 -21.79 1.81
N LYS A 596 2.90 -22.59 2.47
CA LYS A 596 2.38 -23.88 1.96
C LYS A 596 1.22 -24.40 2.81
N ILE A 597 0.51 -25.37 2.28
CA ILE A 597 -0.54 -26.15 2.94
C ILE A 597 -0.05 -27.60 3.10
N VAL A 598 -0.21 -28.15 4.30
CA VAL A 598 0.19 -29.52 4.64
C VAL A 598 -1.03 -30.32 5.11
N LYS A 599 -1.14 -31.57 4.65
CA LYS A 599 -2.19 -32.50 5.11
C LYS A 599 -1.76 -33.23 6.38
N ASN A 600 -2.70 -33.35 7.31
CA ASN A 600 -2.46 -33.91 8.63
C ASN A 600 -3.07 -35.32 8.77
N PRO A 601 -2.60 -36.13 9.73
CA PRO A 601 -3.16 -37.47 9.97
C PRO A 601 -4.62 -37.46 10.45
N ASP A 602 -5.07 -36.36 11.07
CA ASP A 602 -6.35 -36.20 11.76
C ASP A 602 -7.46 -35.57 10.89
N ASN A 603 -7.37 -35.70 9.56
CA ASN A 603 -8.29 -35.06 8.60
C ASN A 603 -8.35 -33.52 8.69
N THR A 604 -7.26 -32.88 9.11
CA THR A 604 -7.11 -31.43 9.05
C THR A 604 -6.04 -31.02 8.03
N LEU A 605 -6.00 -29.72 7.72
CA LEU A 605 -4.92 -29.09 6.95
C LEU A 605 -4.25 -28.02 7.79
N SER A 606 -2.94 -27.84 7.59
CA SER A 606 -2.16 -26.77 8.19
C SER A 606 -1.69 -25.78 7.15
N LEU A 607 -2.12 -24.54 7.33
CA LEU A 607 -1.69 -23.38 6.58
C LEU A 607 -0.40 -22.86 7.24
N VAL A 608 0.75 -23.13 6.64
CA VAL A 608 2.07 -22.76 7.19
C VAL A 608 2.48 -21.40 6.63
N PHE A 609 2.91 -20.48 7.49
CA PHE A 609 3.29 -19.13 7.09
C PHE A 609 4.80 -18.97 6.98
N ASN A 610 5.27 -17.98 6.21
CA ASN A 610 6.70 -17.77 5.99
C ASN A 610 7.42 -17.01 7.12
N ARG A 611 6.68 -16.48 8.09
CA ARG A 611 7.15 -15.73 9.26
C ARG A 611 6.23 -15.96 10.46
N GLN A 612 6.62 -15.42 11.61
CA GLN A 612 5.73 -15.32 12.77
C GLN A 612 4.48 -14.51 12.43
N ILE A 613 3.30 -15.01 12.79
CA ILE A 613 2.01 -14.37 12.48
C ILE A 613 1.57 -13.33 13.52
N GLY A 614 2.32 -13.18 14.62
CA GLY A 614 2.12 -12.09 15.56
C GLY A 614 1.02 -12.28 16.60
N PHE A 615 0.31 -13.41 16.62
CA PHE A 615 -0.76 -13.66 17.59
C PHE A 615 -0.90 -15.14 17.99
N GLU A 616 -1.62 -15.35 19.08
CA GLU A 616 -2.15 -16.63 19.53
C GLU A 616 -3.68 -16.62 19.43
N TYR A 617 -4.27 -17.66 18.82
CA TYR A 617 -5.72 -17.83 18.77
C TYR A 617 -6.20 -18.99 19.64
N ASN A 618 -7.14 -18.70 20.55
CA ASN A 618 -7.87 -19.71 21.30
C ASN A 618 -9.26 -19.94 20.69
N PRO A 619 -9.47 -21.04 19.94
CA PRO A 619 -10.74 -21.30 19.26
C PRO A 619 -11.90 -21.62 20.22
N LYS A 620 -11.61 -22.16 21.42
CA LYS A 620 -12.64 -22.47 22.43
C LYS A 620 -13.20 -21.20 23.06
N LEU A 621 -12.32 -20.25 23.38
CA LEU A 621 -12.69 -18.97 23.95
C LEU A 621 -13.05 -17.93 22.88
N LYS A 622 -12.71 -18.19 21.61
CA LYS A 622 -12.83 -17.26 20.49
C LYS A 622 -12.08 -15.96 20.79
N ILE A 623 -10.83 -16.08 21.22
CA ILE A 623 -9.98 -14.95 21.59
C ILE A 623 -8.71 -15.01 20.74
N LEU A 624 -8.42 -13.91 20.05
CA LEU A 624 -7.12 -13.66 19.41
C LEU A 624 -6.35 -12.66 20.27
N LYS A 625 -5.13 -13.03 20.67
CA LYS A 625 -4.24 -12.17 21.45
C LYS A 625 -2.96 -11.95 20.66
N GLU A 626 -2.67 -10.69 20.36
CA GLU A 626 -1.40 -10.32 19.75
C GLU A 626 -0.23 -10.56 20.72
N THR A 627 0.85 -11.06 20.16
CA THR A 627 2.11 -11.41 20.82
C THR A 627 3.25 -10.49 20.41
N CYS A 628 3.00 -9.59 19.45
CA CYS A 628 3.86 -8.48 19.08
C CYS A 628 3.10 -7.17 19.32
N PHE A 629 3.80 -6.03 19.24
CA PHE A 629 3.16 -4.72 19.27
C PHE A 629 2.03 -4.65 18.22
N PRO A 630 0.84 -4.11 18.54
CA PRO A 630 0.47 -3.34 19.74
C PRO A 630 -0.10 -4.14 20.94
N PHE A 631 -0.14 -5.47 20.88
CA PHE A 631 -0.65 -6.37 21.93
C PHE A 631 -2.17 -6.24 22.19
N ASN A 632 -2.94 -6.01 21.13
CA ASN A 632 -4.40 -5.99 21.21
C ASN A 632 -4.97 -7.39 21.47
N ILE A 633 -6.21 -7.39 21.98
CA ILE A 633 -6.98 -8.60 22.24
C ILE A 633 -8.35 -8.44 21.59
N TYR A 634 -8.72 -9.40 20.75
CA TYR A 634 -9.97 -9.39 20.01
C TYR A 634 -10.82 -10.61 20.39
N ASN A 635 -12.14 -10.40 20.40
CA ASN A 635 -13.12 -11.44 20.71
C ASN A 635 -13.94 -11.78 19.46
N GLY A 636 -14.26 -13.05 19.30
CA GLY A 636 -15.10 -13.57 18.23
C GLY A 636 -14.39 -14.60 17.36
N MET A 637 -15.10 -15.08 16.34
CA MET A 637 -14.60 -16.14 15.48
C MET A 637 -13.50 -15.64 14.54
N ALA A 638 -12.42 -16.42 14.43
CA ALA A 638 -11.39 -16.24 13.42
C ALA A 638 -11.67 -17.17 12.23
N SER A 639 -11.52 -16.67 11.01
CA SER A 639 -11.74 -17.44 9.79
C SER A 639 -10.78 -17.02 8.69
N ILE A 640 -10.41 -17.98 7.85
CA ILE A 640 -9.55 -17.78 6.69
C ILE A 640 -10.41 -17.53 5.46
N VAL A 641 -9.99 -16.55 4.66
CA VAL A 641 -10.55 -16.25 3.35
C VAL A 641 -9.42 -16.35 2.33
N PHE A 642 -9.58 -17.24 1.35
CA PHE A 642 -8.69 -17.33 0.20
C PHE A 642 -9.19 -16.33 -0.86
N PRO A 643 -8.36 -15.34 -1.25
CA PRO A 643 -8.70 -14.46 -2.36
C PRO A 643 -8.99 -15.25 -3.63
N SER A 644 -9.92 -14.75 -4.44
CA SER A 644 -10.22 -15.29 -5.75
C SER A 644 -9.95 -14.27 -6.85
N SER A 645 -9.13 -14.68 -7.81
CA SER A 645 -8.68 -13.88 -8.93
C SER A 645 -8.52 -14.75 -10.17
N ALA A 646 -8.74 -14.12 -11.32
CA ALA A 646 -8.46 -14.74 -12.59
C ALA A 646 -7.87 -13.75 -13.56
N ARG A 647 -6.99 -14.27 -14.42
CA ARG A 647 -6.45 -13.56 -15.54
C ARG A 647 -6.48 -14.42 -16.78
N LEU A 648 -7.02 -13.86 -17.87
CA LEU A 648 -6.98 -14.45 -19.20
C LEU A 648 -6.28 -13.48 -20.15
N LYS A 649 -5.20 -13.91 -20.83
CA LYS A 649 -4.63 -13.19 -22.00
C LYS A 649 -4.97 -13.96 -23.26
N ILE A 650 -5.95 -13.46 -24.00
CA ILE A 650 -6.51 -14.08 -25.19
C ILE A 650 -5.80 -13.51 -26.41
N ASN A 651 -5.22 -14.39 -27.22
CA ASN A 651 -4.64 -14.08 -28.52
C ASN A 651 -5.39 -14.89 -29.58
N TYR A 652 -6.03 -14.21 -30.52
CA TYR A 652 -6.69 -14.85 -31.65
C TYR A 652 -5.67 -15.10 -32.76
N GLN A 653 -5.33 -16.37 -33.04
CA GLN A 653 -4.35 -16.76 -34.05
C GLN A 653 -5.04 -17.45 -35.22
N ALA A 654 -5.02 -16.85 -36.42
CA ALA A 654 -5.80 -17.31 -37.56
C ALA A 654 -7.32 -17.43 -37.25
N GLU A 655 -8.16 -17.83 -38.22
CA GLU A 655 -9.61 -17.89 -38.00
C GLU A 655 -10.05 -18.97 -36.98
N ASN A 656 -9.23 -20.01 -36.74
CA ASN A 656 -9.63 -21.23 -36.02
C ASN A 656 -8.85 -21.55 -34.74
N VAL A 657 -7.81 -20.78 -34.35
CA VAL A 657 -6.99 -21.08 -33.16
C VAL A 657 -7.07 -19.96 -32.13
N ILE A 658 -7.43 -20.31 -30.90
CA ILE A 658 -7.43 -19.39 -29.75
C ILE A 658 -6.35 -19.85 -28.77
N LYS A 659 -5.44 -18.94 -28.43
CA LYS A 659 -4.44 -19.14 -27.36
C LYS A 659 -4.79 -18.27 -26.17
N ILE A 660 -5.00 -18.89 -25.02
CA ILE A 660 -5.33 -18.17 -23.78
C ILE A 660 -4.26 -18.49 -22.74
N ASN A 661 -3.49 -17.50 -22.32
CA ASN A 661 -2.67 -17.63 -21.11
C ASN A 661 -3.56 -17.40 -19.90
N ILE A 662 -3.52 -18.29 -18.93
CA ILE A 662 -4.45 -18.34 -17.80
C ILE A 662 -3.67 -18.33 -16.49
N ASP A 663 -4.10 -17.48 -15.57
CA ASP A 663 -3.68 -17.51 -14.17
C ASP A 663 -4.93 -17.42 -13.29
N ILE A 664 -5.27 -18.51 -12.60
CA ILE A 664 -6.50 -18.69 -11.82
C ILE A 664 -6.20 -19.39 -10.50
N ASP A 665 -6.66 -18.81 -9.41
CA ASP A 665 -6.43 -19.32 -8.05
C ASP A 665 -7.59 -20.15 -7.49
N ALA A 666 -8.71 -20.19 -8.21
CA ALA A 666 -9.91 -20.94 -7.89
C ALA A 666 -10.45 -21.67 -9.13
N PRO A 667 -11.20 -22.78 -8.96
CA PRO A 667 -11.83 -23.48 -10.07
C PRO A 667 -12.75 -22.53 -10.85
N CYS A 668 -12.80 -22.66 -12.17
CA CYS A 668 -13.66 -21.82 -12.98
C CYS A 668 -14.30 -22.56 -14.15
N GLU A 669 -15.41 -22.01 -14.63
CA GLU A 669 -16.05 -22.38 -15.89
C GLU A 669 -15.81 -21.25 -16.90
N LEU A 670 -15.07 -21.56 -17.96
CA LEU A 670 -14.83 -20.67 -19.10
C LEU A 670 -15.80 -21.04 -20.22
N GLN A 671 -16.64 -20.10 -20.63
CA GLN A 671 -17.53 -20.22 -21.78
C GLN A 671 -17.01 -19.37 -22.94
N ILE A 672 -16.97 -19.97 -24.14
CA ILE A 672 -16.52 -19.31 -25.37
C ILE A 672 -17.61 -19.48 -26.43
N SER A 673 -18.04 -18.36 -27.02
CA SER A 673 -18.99 -18.33 -28.12
C SER A 673 -18.27 -18.59 -29.45
N GLN A 674 -18.69 -19.61 -30.19
CA GLN A 674 -17.99 -20.10 -31.40
C GLN A 674 -18.94 -20.56 -32.52
N SER A 675 -18.38 -20.88 -33.69
CA SER A 675 -19.08 -21.06 -34.98
C SER A 675 -19.96 -22.32 -35.10
N GLY A 676 -19.91 -23.25 -34.13
CA GLY A 676 -20.63 -24.53 -34.19
C GLY A 676 -19.74 -25.76 -34.43
N LYS A 677 -18.52 -25.55 -34.93
CA LYS A 677 -17.54 -26.61 -35.23
C LYS A 677 -16.98 -27.27 -33.98
N LYS A 678 -16.66 -28.57 -34.02
CA LYS A 678 -16.04 -29.27 -32.90
C LYS A 678 -14.70 -28.61 -32.55
N SER A 679 -14.40 -28.50 -31.27
CA SER A 679 -13.14 -27.91 -30.82
C SER A 679 -12.29 -28.91 -30.06
N ALA A 680 -11.01 -29.01 -30.44
CA ALA A 680 -10.00 -29.67 -29.63
C ALA A 680 -9.48 -28.68 -28.57
N VAL A 681 -9.50 -29.09 -27.29
CA VAL A 681 -9.08 -28.28 -26.15
C VAL A 681 -7.90 -28.94 -25.46
N ARG A 682 -6.82 -28.19 -25.24
CA ARG A 682 -5.63 -28.65 -24.50
C ARG A 682 -5.18 -27.58 -23.52
N LEU A 683 -5.06 -27.95 -22.24
CA LEU A 683 -4.47 -27.10 -21.19
C LEU A 683 -3.11 -27.66 -20.77
N THR A 684 -2.10 -26.80 -20.71
CA THR A 684 -0.80 -27.13 -20.15
C THR A 684 -0.43 -26.17 -19.02
N ASP A 685 0.35 -26.64 -18.06
CA ASP A 685 0.96 -25.79 -17.02
C ASP A 685 2.25 -25.11 -17.52
N GLU A 686 2.92 -24.39 -16.62
CA GLU A 686 4.20 -23.71 -16.89
C GLU A 686 5.34 -24.67 -17.30
N LYS A 687 5.23 -25.98 -16.99
CA LYS A 687 6.20 -27.02 -17.34
C LYS A 687 5.81 -27.76 -18.63
N ASN A 688 4.77 -27.30 -19.32
CA ASN A 688 4.14 -27.96 -20.46
C ASN A 688 3.55 -29.34 -20.13
N GLU A 689 3.28 -29.65 -18.85
CA GLU A 689 2.56 -30.85 -18.46
C GLU A 689 1.07 -30.67 -18.80
N SER A 690 0.44 -31.70 -19.38
CA SER A 690 -0.99 -31.65 -19.71
C SER A 690 -1.82 -31.73 -18.44
N LEU A 691 -2.75 -30.78 -18.29
CA LEU A 691 -3.71 -30.78 -17.19
C LEU A 691 -5.07 -31.32 -17.67
N PRO A 692 -5.82 -32.03 -16.81
CA PRO A 692 -7.15 -32.49 -17.15
C PRO A 692 -8.10 -31.30 -17.32
N VAL A 693 -8.86 -31.31 -18.40
CA VAL A 693 -9.92 -30.34 -18.67
C VAL A 693 -11.17 -31.10 -19.10
N SER A 694 -12.32 -30.65 -18.61
CA SER A 694 -13.62 -31.16 -19.04
C SER A 694 -14.28 -30.11 -19.92
N CYS A 695 -14.65 -30.48 -21.14
CA CYS A 695 -15.33 -29.58 -22.06
C CYS A 695 -16.72 -30.12 -22.43
N LEU A 696 -17.70 -29.22 -22.51
CA LEU A 696 -19.03 -29.48 -23.04
C LEU A 696 -19.27 -28.52 -24.20
N GLN A 697 -19.67 -29.06 -25.35
CA GLN A 697 -19.97 -28.27 -26.52
C GLN A 697 -21.46 -28.35 -26.88
N ASN A 698 -22.11 -27.19 -26.92
CA ASN A 698 -23.52 -27.05 -27.29
C ASN A 698 -23.64 -26.03 -28.42
N ASN A 699 -23.95 -26.49 -29.64
CA ASN A 699 -24.05 -25.69 -30.87
C ASN A 699 -23.05 -24.50 -30.87
N ASN A 700 -23.48 -23.31 -30.43
CA ASN A 700 -22.71 -22.08 -30.53
C ASN A 700 -21.83 -21.74 -29.30
N LYS A 701 -21.70 -22.63 -28.31
CA LYS A 701 -20.93 -22.40 -27.07
C LYS A 701 -20.08 -23.61 -26.69
N LEU A 702 -18.83 -23.33 -26.29
CA LEU A 702 -17.91 -24.26 -25.65
C LEU A 702 -17.75 -23.87 -24.18
N SER A 703 -18.15 -24.76 -23.27
CA SER A 703 -17.90 -24.63 -21.83
C SER A 703 -16.71 -25.49 -21.44
N ILE A 704 -15.75 -24.92 -20.72
CA ILE A 704 -14.52 -25.57 -20.26
C ILE A 704 -14.43 -25.41 -18.75
N ILE A 705 -14.34 -26.51 -18.01
CA ILE A 705 -14.05 -26.51 -16.58
C ILE A 705 -12.54 -26.51 -16.41
N LEU A 706 -12.02 -25.46 -15.78
CA LEU A 706 -10.60 -25.26 -15.53
C LEU A 706 -10.31 -25.42 -14.03
N PRO A 707 -9.28 -26.22 -13.65
CA PRO A 707 -8.77 -26.24 -12.30
C PRO A 707 -7.97 -24.97 -12.00
N PRO A 708 -7.69 -24.64 -10.73
CA PRO A 708 -6.69 -23.61 -10.41
C PRO A 708 -5.36 -23.92 -11.09
N VAL A 709 -4.76 -22.93 -11.75
CA VAL A 709 -3.50 -23.05 -12.48
C VAL A 709 -2.77 -21.72 -12.46
N LYS A 710 -1.46 -21.76 -12.19
CA LYS A 710 -0.55 -20.62 -12.35
C LYS A 710 0.15 -20.73 -13.70
N SER A 711 0.17 -19.63 -14.45
CA SER A 711 0.90 -19.53 -15.74
C SER A 711 0.55 -20.64 -16.75
N GLY A 712 -0.72 -21.02 -16.85
CA GLY A 712 -1.20 -22.05 -17.77
C GLY A 712 -1.41 -21.53 -19.19
N LEU A 713 -1.35 -22.44 -20.18
CA LEU A 713 -1.69 -22.17 -21.58
C LEU A 713 -2.84 -23.07 -22.02
N LEU A 714 -3.96 -22.45 -22.35
CA LEU A 714 -5.11 -23.11 -22.96
C LEU A 714 -5.11 -22.87 -24.48
N MET A 715 -5.05 -23.97 -25.22
CA MET A 715 -5.11 -24.03 -26.66
C MET A 715 -6.48 -24.56 -27.08
N ILE A 716 -7.16 -23.83 -27.97
CA ILE A 716 -8.44 -24.25 -28.56
C ILE A 716 -8.30 -24.19 -30.06
N THR A 717 -8.61 -25.31 -30.73
CA THR A 717 -8.54 -25.45 -32.19
C THR A 717 -9.91 -25.88 -32.69
N GLU A 718 -10.57 -25.05 -33.51
CA GLU A 718 -11.78 -25.45 -34.22
C GLU A 718 -11.42 -26.41 -35.37
N GLU A 719 -12.04 -27.60 -35.39
CA GLU A 719 -11.88 -28.65 -36.42
C GLU A 719 -12.86 -28.48 -37.59
#